data_AF-A0AAN4VPF7-F1
#
_entry.id   AF-A0AAN4VPF7-F1
#
_cell.length_a   1.000
_cell.length_b   1.000
_cell.length_c   1.000
_cell.angle_alpha   90.00
_cell.angle_beta   90.00
_cell.angle_gamma   90.00
#
_symmetry.space_group_name_H-M   'P 1'
#
loop_
_entity.id
_entity.type
_entity.pdbx_description
1 polymer ?
#
loop_
_entity_poly.entity_id
_entity_poly.type
_entity_poly.pdbx_seq_one_letter_code
_entity_poly.pdbx_strand_id
1 'polypeptide(L)'
;MPPQDGRPGYVRFLDSSIGDNGRIYMGEVYCDSAADDIQRIQIRETIKSHLQKEETLFRRGIKCLSLFFIDEVAKYRDLSGNGETVGYGKIFEEEYAAAIAERVAHPTTDDAYDPSYLNYLRRDDAHAVHSGYFSVDKKGNAVESKAEKKSEREDGIGINDDDARRGYDLILRDKERLLSFDEPVRFIFSHSALREGWDNPNIFQICTLKESGSETSKRQEVGRGMRLAVDQDGNRQDAALLGPDEVHRVNLLTVIASESYETFVRDLQTDISKSLRERPKKVEMNLFSGRDVVLDGETVSFTEEESKRIYKTLYKGDLIDDDDKPTAEFRKAVEDGTFVEYFVVKLPEGIADTAHAKAVEALVRSVYDAHALDGMIGRAQEKISENTLTDNFAKREFKELWARINRKHAYTVSFSDDELRRKSIERINGDLRVSRLQYTLTVGGQKSQATRDEVQGGSSFGRTQTETRDVDAGTSSVGVTYDLVGEVAQAAAITRRSAAAILAGIDANVFGLYRVNPEEFIKKAAALIVSEKATMVVEHISYHEIDDAYDEAIFTERMPDNASKAYEAKKNIQRFVFPDSDGERRFAEDMDAAAEVAVYAKLPRTFQIPTPVGNYAPDWAIAFKEGSVRHVFFIAETKGTMDTMELSGVENAKIACAKKLFNEMSTGDVRYHNVATYEDLLEVMGRMS
;
A
#
# COMPACT_ATOMS: atom_id res chain seq x y z
N MET A 1 11.59 -16.41 -18.51
CA MET A 1 12.31 -15.46 -19.37
C MET A 1 12.73 -14.28 -18.50
N PRO A 2 14.04 -14.12 -18.25
CA PRO A 2 14.54 -12.98 -17.47
C PRO A 2 14.33 -11.65 -18.23
N PRO A 3 14.26 -10.51 -17.52
CA PRO A 3 14.14 -9.19 -18.16
C PRO A 3 15.34 -8.91 -19.07
N GLN A 4 15.08 -8.35 -20.26
CA GLN A 4 16.09 -7.95 -21.24
C GLN A 4 15.65 -6.66 -21.95
N ASP A 5 16.58 -5.74 -22.19
CA ASP A 5 16.39 -4.52 -23.00
C ASP A 5 15.13 -3.70 -22.62
N GLY A 6 14.91 -3.51 -21.31
CA GLY A 6 13.76 -2.75 -20.80
C GLY A 6 12.42 -3.48 -20.88
N ARG A 7 12.40 -4.75 -21.31
CA ARG A 7 11.20 -5.60 -21.26
C ARG A 7 11.13 -6.34 -19.92
N PRO A 8 9.97 -6.33 -19.24
CA PRO A 8 9.80 -7.09 -18.01
C PRO A 8 9.98 -8.58 -18.27
N GLY A 9 10.68 -9.25 -17.35
CA GLY A 9 10.81 -10.71 -17.37
C GLY A 9 9.44 -11.36 -17.19
N TYR A 10 9.25 -12.57 -17.70
CA TYR A 10 7.99 -13.31 -17.57
C TYR A 10 8.20 -14.80 -17.36
N VAL A 11 7.25 -15.43 -16.68
CA VAL A 11 7.10 -16.88 -16.58
C VAL A 11 6.05 -17.29 -17.61
N ARG A 12 6.33 -18.32 -18.43
CA ARG A 12 5.39 -18.86 -19.41
C ARG A 12 4.96 -20.28 -19.03
N PHE A 13 3.69 -20.46 -18.75
CA PHE A 13 2.99 -21.72 -18.56
C PHE A 13 2.64 -22.34 -19.91
N LEU A 14 3.02 -23.60 -20.08
CA LEU A 14 2.93 -24.32 -21.36
C LEU A 14 1.50 -24.78 -21.69
N ASP A 15 0.62 -24.84 -20.71
CA ASP A 15 -0.79 -25.23 -20.86
C ASP A 15 -1.70 -24.04 -21.21
N SER A 16 -1.14 -22.83 -21.31
CA SER A 16 -1.88 -21.60 -21.59
C SER A 16 -3.04 -21.31 -20.63
N SER A 17 -3.02 -21.91 -19.44
CA SER A 17 -4.13 -21.84 -18.47
C SER A 17 -4.19 -20.51 -17.70
N ILE A 18 -3.12 -19.70 -17.76
CA ILE A 18 -2.86 -18.58 -16.85
C ILE A 18 -2.25 -17.38 -17.58
N GLY A 19 -2.75 -16.16 -17.31
CA GLY A 19 -2.23 -14.91 -17.86
C GLY A 19 -2.40 -14.77 -19.39
N ASP A 20 -1.79 -13.75 -20.00
CA ASP A 20 -1.94 -13.50 -21.44
C ASP A 20 -1.09 -14.51 -22.26
N ASN A 21 -1.76 -15.46 -22.92
CA ASN A 21 -1.16 -16.59 -23.63
C ASN A 21 -0.23 -17.47 -22.77
N GLY A 22 -0.60 -17.72 -21.51
CA GLY A 22 0.22 -18.51 -20.61
C GLY A 22 1.32 -17.69 -19.93
N ARG A 23 1.35 -16.36 -19.97
CA ARG A 23 2.47 -15.56 -19.46
C ARG A 23 2.07 -14.70 -18.27
N ILE A 24 2.90 -14.71 -17.24
CA ILE A 24 2.87 -13.76 -16.11
C ILE A 24 4.17 -12.97 -16.11
N TYR A 25 4.09 -11.65 -16.16
CA TYR A 25 5.24 -10.75 -16.13
C TYR A 25 5.66 -10.42 -14.69
N MET A 26 6.94 -10.07 -14.48
CA MET A 26 7.43 -9.65 -13.17
C MET A 26 6.66 -8.42 -12.69
N GLY A 27 6.05 -8.54 -11.50
CA GLY A 27 5.19 -7.52 -10.91
C GLY A 27 3.69 -7.79 -11.07
N GLU A 28 3.29 -8.73 -11.94
CA GLU A 28 1.90 -9.16 -12.06
C GLU A 28 1.57 -10.22 -11.00
N VAL A 29 0.48 -10.00 -10.27
CA VAL A 29 -0.13 -10.99 -9.37
C VAL A 29 -1.27 -11.66 -10.13
N TYR A 30 -1.27 -12.99 -10.17
CA TYR A 30 -2.31 -13.77 -10.84
C TYR A 30 -3.28 -14.33 -9.78
N CYS A 31 -4.58 -14.21 -10.02
CA CYS A 31 -5.66 -14.51 -9.07
C CYS A 31 -5.68 -13.62 -7.81
N ASP A 32 -5.51 -12.31 -7.96
CA ASP A 32 -5.90 -11.35 -6.91
C ASP A 32 -7.33 -10.88 -7.19
N SER A 33 -8.34 -11.46 -6.52
CA SER A 33 -9.74 -11.04 -6.69
C SER A 33 -10.06 -9.75 -5.93
N ALA A 34 -9.14 -9.24 -5.10
CA ALA A 34 -9.43 -8.11 -4.23
C ALA A 34 -9.78 -6.84 -5.02
N ALA A 35 -9.14 -6.62 -6.18
CA ALA A 35 -9.46 -5.50 -7.05
C ALA A 35 -10.88 -5.61 -7.63
N ASP A 36 -11.24 -6.77 -8.16
CA ASP A 36 -12.58 -7.04 -8.72
C ASP A 36 -13.67 -6.95 -7.63
N ASP A 37 -13.38 -7.44 -6.42
CA ASP A 37 -14.27 -7.38 -5.25
C ASP A 37 -14.49 -5.93 -4.80
N ILE A 38 -13.43 -5.12 -4.72
CA ILE A 38 -13.52 -3.69 -4.42
C ILE A 38 -14.37 -2.98 -5.48
N GLN A 39 -14.15 -3.26 -6.76
CA GLN A 39 -14.90 -2.63 -7.85
C GLN A 39 -16.40 -2.99 -7.81
N ARG A 40 -16.73 -4.26 -7.53
CA ARG A 40 -18.13 -4.67 -7.30
C ARG A 40 -18.74 -3.94 -6.11
N ILE A 41 -18.01 -3.78 -5.01
CA ILE A 41 -18.47 -3.00 -3.84
C ILE A 41 -18.69 -1.53 -4.20
N GLN A 42 -17.79 -0.91 -4.96
CA GLN A 42 -17.94 0.48 -5.42
C GLN A 42 -19.18 0.66 -6.29
N ILE A 43 -19.43 -0.27 -7.22
CA ILE A 43 -20.63 -0.28 -8.06
C ILE A 43 -21.88 -0.41 -7.18
N ARG A 44 -21.89 -1.37 -6.25
CA ARG A 44 -23.00 -1.60 -5.31
C ARG A 44 -23.32 -0.37 -4.46
N GLU A 45 -22.31 0.23 -3.81
CA GLU A 45 -22.51 1.42 -2.96
C GLU A 45 -22.92 2.63 -3.80
N THR A 46 -22.45 2.75 -5.05
CA THR A 46 -22.88 3.81 -5.98
C THR A 46 -24.35 3.65 -6.36
N ILE A 47 -24.81 2.44 -6.69
CA ILE A 47 -26.22 2.15 -6.99
C ILE A 47 -27.09 2.46 -5.78
N LYS A 48 -26.67 2.02 -4.58
CA LYS A 48 -27.40 2.27 -3.33
C LYS A 48 -27.52 3.77 -3.04
N SER A 49 -26.42 4.51 -3.17
CA SER A 49 -26.40 5.98 -3.01
C SER A 49 -27.26 6.68 -4.07
N HIS A 50 -27.23 6.20 -5.31
CA HIS A 50 -28.07 6.71 -6.39
C HIS A 50 -29.55 6.56 -6.05
N LEU A 51 -30.01 5.36 -5.70
CA LEU A 51 -31.43 5.10 -5.42
C LEU A 51 -31.95 5.95 -4.24
N GLN A 52 -31.14 6.09 -3.18
CA GLN A 52 -31.49 6.95 -2.04
C GLN A 52 -31.67 8.43 -2.46
N LYS A 53 -30.77 8.93 -3.31
CA LYS A 53 -30.84 10.30 -3.82
C LYS A 53 -31.98 10.47 -4.81
N GLU A 54 -32.14 9.52 -5.73
CA GLU A 54 -33.17 9.50 -6.77
C GLU A 54 -34.56 9.53 -6.15
N GLU A 55 -34.84 8.74 -5.11
CA GLU A 55 -36.12 8.76 -4.40
C GLU A 55 -36.48 10.16 -3.88
N THR A 56 -35.49 10.86 -3.31
CA THR A 56 -35.67 12.21 -2.76
C THR A 56 -35.90 13.25 -3.86
N LEU A 57 -35.19 13.10 -4.99
CA LEU A 57 -35.21 14.05 -6.10
C LEU A 57 -36.39 13.83 -7.06
N PHE A 58 -36.84 12.59 -7.22
CA PHE A 58 -37.93 12.19 -8.10
C PHE A 58 -39.20 12.98 -7.78
N ARG A 59 -39.54 13.10 -6.49
CA ARG A 59 -40.71 13.86 -6.03
C ARG A 59 -40.60 15.37 -6.25
N ARG A 60 -39.40 15.88 -6.52
CA ARG A 60 -39.12 17.29 -6.86
C ARG A 60 -39.03 17.51 -8.36
N GLY A 61 -39.31 16.50 -9.18
CA GLY A 61 -39.18 16.59 -10.64
C GLY A 61 -37.72 16.67 -11.11
N ILE A 62 -36.75 16.25 -10.28
CA ILE A 62 -35.34 16.29 -10.64
C ILE A 62 -34.89 14.87 -10.97
N LYS A 63 -34.43 14.65 -12.20
CA LYS A 63 -33.84 13.36 -12.58
C LYS A 63 -32.43 13.22 -12.01
N CYS A 64 -32.13 12.10 -11.36
CA CYS A 64 -30.82 11.81 -10.79
C CYS A 64 -29.96 11.06 -11.80
N LEU A 65 -28.71 11.49 -12.01
CA LEU A 65 -27.74 10.80 -12.85
C LEU A 65 -26.48 10.44 -12.06
N SER A 66 -25.88 9.29 -12.39
CA SER A 66 -24.56 8.89 -11.89
C SER A 66 -23.57 8.67 -13.02
N LEU A 67 -22.31 8.99 -12.75
CA LEU A 67 -21.21 8.84 -13.68
C LEU A 67 -20.16 7.86 -13.13
N PHE A 68 -19.84 6.84 -13.90
CA PHE A 68 -18.74 5.91 -13.67
C PHE A 68 -17.55 6.24 -14.57
N PHE A 69 -16.37 6.37 -13.99
CA PHE A 69 -15.10 6.41 -14.72
C PHE A 69 -14.46 5.03 -14.72
N ILE A 70 -14.35 4.45 -15.91
CA ILE A 70 -13.72 3.14 -16.14
C ILE A 70 -12.31 3.31 -16.69
N ASP A 71 -11.48 2.30 -16.48
CA ASP A 71 -10.11 2.20 -16.98
C ASP A 71 -10.03 1.68 -18.41
N GLU A 72 -10.96 0.83 -18.86
CA GLU A 72 -10.98 0.27 -20.22
C GLU A 72 -12.42 0.03 -20.71
N VAL A 73 -12.69 0.30 -21.99
CA VAL A 73 -13.99 0.02 -22.62
C VAL A 73 -14.25 -1.47 -22.72
N ALA A 74 -13.20 -2.25 -23.00
CA ALA A 74 -13.27 -3.71 -23.09
C ALA A 74 -13.73 -4.38 -21.79
N LYS A 75 -13.57 -3.72 -20.63
CA LYS A 75 -14.06 -4.19 -19.33
C LYS A 75 -15.52 -3.88 -19.06
N TYR A 76 -16.21 -3.17 -19.97
CA TYR A 76 -17.62 -2.84 -19.84
C TYR A 76 -18.48 -3.43 -20.98
N ARG A 77 -17.95 -3.48 -22.21
CA ARG A 77 -18.67 -3.98 -23.39
C ARG A 77 -17.76 -4.82 -24.29
N ASP A 78 -18.31 -5.91 -24.80
CA ASP A 78 -17.61 -6.74 -25.78
C ASP A 78 -17.41 -5.98 -27.10
N LEU A 79 -16.15 -5.91 -27.53
CA LEU A 79 -15.71 -5.23 -28.74
C LEU A 79 -15.82 -6.11 -30.00
N SER A 80 -16.22 -7.38 -29.85
CA SER A 80 -16.40 -8.34 -30.95
C SER A 80 -17.62 -8.04 -31.85
N GLY A 81 -18.50 -7.12 -31.41
CA GLY A 81 -19.62 -6.60 -32.21
C GLY A 81 -21.01 -7.16 -31.86
N ASN A 82 -21.14 -8.03 -30.85
CA ASN A 82 -22.43 -8.46 -30.30
C ASN A 82 -23.10 -7.39 -29.40
N GLY A 83 -22.33 -6.43 -28.88
CA GLY A 83 -22.82 -5.35 -28.01
C GLY A 83 -23.15 -5.78 -26.58
N GLU A 84 -22.80 -7.01 -26.18
CA GLU A 84 -23.07 -7.53 -24.83
C GLU A 84 -22.23 -6.83 -23.77
N THR A 85 -22.79 -6.69 -22.58
CA THR A 85 -22.08 -6.17 -21.39
C THR A 85 -21.14 -7.25 -20.84
N VAL A 86 -19.92 -6.82 -20.50
CA VAL A 86 -18.89 -7.67 -19.89
C VAL A 86 -18.29 -6.94 -18.70
N GLY A 87 -17.55 -7.64 -17.83
CA GLY A 87 -16.87 -7.07 -16.66
C GLY A 87 -17.79 -6.15 -15.83
N TYR A 88 -17.46 -4.87 -15.76
CA TYR A 88 -18.22 -3.83 -15.04
C TYR A 88 -19.69 -3.75 -15.46
N GLY A 89 -19.99 -3.88 -16.76
CA GLY A 89 -21.37 -3.80 -17.25
C GLY A 89 -22.23 -4.91 -16.68
N LYS A 90 -21.70 -6.14 -16.70
CA LYS A 90 -22.38 -7.30 -16.13
C LYS A 90 -22.50 -7.22 -14.61
N ILE A 91 -21.44 -6.81 -13.92
CA ILE A 91 -21.46 -6.60 -12.46
C ILE A 91 -22.52 -5.55 -12.10
N PHE A 92 -22.59 -4.45 -12.85
CA PHE A 92 -23.61 -3.43 -12.66
C PHE A 92 -25.02 -3.99 -12.82
N GLU A 93 -25.29 -4.76 -13.89
CA GLU A 93 -26.61 -5.32 -14.13
C GLU A 93 -27.05 -6.26 -12.99
N GLU A 94 -26.15 -7.11 -12.51
CA GLU A 94 -26.39 -8.02 -11.38
C GLU A 94 -26.70 -7.26 -10.09
N GLU A 95 -25.84 -6.31 -9.72
CA GLU A 95 -25.99 -5.52 -8.48
C GLU A 95 -27.21 -4.58 -8.55
N TYR A 96 -27.51 -4.03 -9.72
CA TYR A 96 -28.69 -3.19 -9.93
C TYR A 96 -29.98 -3.99 -9.79
N ALA A 97 -30.07 -5.16 -10.44
CA ALA A 97 -31.23 -6.03 -10.32
C ALA A 97 -31.46 -6.47 -8.87
N ALA A 98 -30.39 -6.80 -8.14
CA ALA A 98 -30.45 -7.13 -6.72
C ALA A 98 -30.97 -5.95 -5.87
N ALA A 99 -30.43 -4.75 -6.08
CA ALA A 99 -30.83 -3.55 -5.35
C ALA A 99 -32.31 -3.17 -5.59
N ILE A 100 -32.78 -3.28 -6.83
CA ILE A 100 -34.19 -3.03 -7.17
C ILE A 100 -35.10 -4.09 -6.54
N ALA A 101 -34.73 -5.38 -6.62
CA ALA A 101 -35.49 -6.45 -6.00
C ALA A 101 -35.63 -6.23 -4.47
N GLU A 102 -34.54 -5.85 -3.80
CA GLU A 102 -34.54 -5.52 -2.38
C GLU A 102 -35.44 -4.31 -2.05
N ARG A 103 -35.31 -3.20 -2.79
CA ARG A 103 -36.10 -1.97 -2.56
C ARG A 103 -37.59 -2.18 -2.84
N VAL A 104 -37.93 -2.99 -3.84
CA VAL A 104 -39.33 -3.33 -4.18
C VAL A 104 -39.94 -4.28 -3.17
N ALA A 105 -39.15 -5.20 -2.59
CA ALA A 105 -39.60 -6.08 -1.51
C ALA A 105 -39.87 -5.34 -0.20
N HIS A 106 -39.31 -4.14 -0.02
CA HIS A 106 -39.48 -3.30 1.17
C HIS A 106 -40.03 -1.89 0.82
N PRO A 107 -41.32 -1.76 0.45
CA PRO A 107 -41.94 -0.47 0.18
C PRO A 107 -41.93 0.47 1.40
N THR A 108 -41.77 1.77 1.16
CA THR A 108 -41.84 2.81 2.19
C THR A 108 -43.28 3.29 2.41
N THR A 109 -43.52 4.05 3.48
CA THR A 109 -44.82 4.69 3.73
C THR A 109 -45.21 5.64 2.60
N ASP A 110 -44.22 6.32 2.00
CA ASP A 110 -44.44 7.24 0.89
C ASP A 110 -44.91 6.49 -0.37
N ASP A 111 -44.38 5.29 -0.63
CA ASP A 111 -44.80 4.45 -1.76
C ASP A 111 -46.27 4.00 -1.65
N ALA A 112 -46.77 3.85 -0.41
CA ALA A 112 -48.17 3.54 -0.16
C ALA A 112 -49.10 4.73 -0.43
N TYR A 113 -48.59 5.96 -0.31
CA TYR A 113 -49.32 7.18 -0.62
C TYR A 113 -49.25 7.54 -2.10
N ASP A 114 -48.07 7.42 -2.71
CA ASP A 114 -47.83 7.62 -4.14
C ASP A 114 -46.91 6.54 -4.71
N PRO A 115 -47.44 5.58 -5.51
CA PRO A 115 -46.64 4.50 -6.09
C PRO A 115 -45.85 4.92 -7.34
N SER A 116 -45.85 6.21 -7.71
CA SER A 116 -45.18 6.72 -8.91
C SER A 116 -43.70 6.32 -8.98
N TYR A 117 -42.97 6.42 -7.88
CA TYR A 117 -41.55 6.06 -7.83
C TYR A 117 -41.33 4.55 -7.96
N LEU A 118 -42.11 3.70 -7.29
CA LEU A 118 -42.04 2.25 -7.47
C LEU A 118 -42.36 1.81 -8.91
N ASN A 119 -43.33 2.46 -9.55
CA ASN A 119 -43.66 2.20 -10.94
C ASN A 119 -42.51 2.61 -11.87
N TYR A 120 -41.86 3.73 -11.57
CA TYR A 120 -40.67 4.18 -12.29
C TYR A 120 -39.50 3.21 -12.13
N LEU A 121 -39.26 2.65 -10.94
CA LEU A 121 -38.23 1.63 -10.72
C LEU A 121 -38.51 0.31 -11.46
N ARG A 122 -39.79 -0.07 -11.62
CA ARG A 122 -40.20 -1.30 -12.31
C ARG A 122 -40.28 -1.17 -13.82
N ARG A 123 -40.21 0.05 -14.37
CA ARG A 123 -40.45 0.31 -15.78
C ARG A 123 -39.35 -0.27 -16.66
N ASP A 124 -38.09 -0.09 -16.25
CA ASP A 124 -36.91 -0.37 -17.07
C ASP A 124 -36.08 -1.49 -16.45
N ASP A 125 -35.48 -2.33 -17.29
CA ASP A 125 -34.57 -3.39 -16.84
C ASP A 125 -33.15 -2.86 -16.57
N ALA A 126 -32.30 -3.73 -16.02
CA ALA A 126 -30.93 -3.37 -15.65
C ALA A 126 -30.09 -2.92 -16.84
N HIS A 127 -30.34 -3.45 -18.04
CA HIS A 127 -29.57 -3.13 -19.25
C HIS A 127 -29.95 -1.75 -19.82
N ALA A 128 -31.23 -1.37 -19.73
CA ALA A 128 -31.76 -0.12 -20.28
C ALA A 128 -31.36 1.13 -19.46
N VAL A 129 -31.07 0.97 -18.17
CA VAL A 129 -30.83 2.10 -17.26
C VAL A 129 -29.39 2.65 -17.30
N HIS A 130 -28.49 1.95 -17.99
CA HIS A 130 -27.09 2.36 -18.11
C HIS A 130 -26.65 2.49 -19.57
N SER A 131 -25.69 3.38 -19.82
CA SER A 131 -25.08 3.47 -21.15
C SER A 131 -23.60 3.82 -21.09
N GLY A 132 -22.84 3.27 -22.03
CA GLY A 132 -21.42 3.54 -22.20
C GLY A 132 -21.16 4.68 -23.18
N TYR A 133 -20.33 5.63 -22.77
CA TYR A 133 -19.89 6.78 -23.54
C TYR A 133 -18.41 6.59 -23.95
N PHE A 134 -18.22 6.10 -25.17
CA PHE A 134 -16.91 5.76 -25.70
C PHE A 134 -16.68 6.37 -27.08
N SER A 135 -15.40 6.49 -27.46
CA SER A 135 -15.03 6.83 -28.84
C SER A 135 -15.52 5.72 -29.78
N VAL A 136 -15.90 6.07 -31.01
CA VAL A 136 -16.36 5.08 -32.01
C VAL A 136 -15.58 5.19 -33.31
N ASP A 137 -15.21 4.06 -33.91
CA ASP A 137 -14.50 4.03 -35.18
C ASP A 137 -15.39 4.46 -36.38
N LYS A 138 -14.82 4.49 -37.58
CA LYS A 138 -15.55 4.80 -38.84
C LYS A 138 -16.66 3.81 -39.18
N LYS A 139 -16.68 2.64 -38.53
CA LYS A 139 -17.65 1.57 -38.74
C LYS A 139 -18.72 1.55 -37.64
N GLY A 140 -18.65 2.44 -36.65
CA GLY A 140 -19.60 2.56 -35.55
C GLY A 140 -19.31 1.66 -34.35
N ASN A 141 -18.15 0.99 -34.30
CA ASN A 141 -17.77 0.16 -33.17
C ASN A 141 -17.13 1.00 -32.08
N ALA A 142 -17.39 0.67 -30.81
CA ALA A 142 -16.70 1.30 -29.69
C ALA A 142 -15.20 0.98 -29.73
N VAL A 143 -14.36 1.99 -29.44
CA VAL A 143 -12.91 1.87 -29.42
C VAL A 143 -12.31 2.54 -28.18
N GLU A 144 -11.17 2.00 -27.74
CA GLU A 144 -10.37 2.59 -26.67
C GLU A 144 -9.89 4.00 -27.05
N SER A 145 -9.90 4.92 -26.08
CA SER A 145 -9.39 6.27 -26.31
C SER A 145 -7.86 6.28 -26.21
N LYS A 146 -7.16 6.76 -27.24
CA LYS A 146 -5.69 6.82 -27.23
C LYS A 146 -5.19 7.84 -26.18
N ALA A 147 -4.11 7.51 -25.49
CA ALA A 147 -3.43 8.40 -24.55
C ALA A 147 -2.88 9.67 -25.24
N GLU A 148 -3.03 10.83 -24.60
CA GLU A 148 -2.51 12.12 -25.09
C GLU A 148 -0.98 12.09 -25.23
N LYS A 149 -0.46 12.56 -26.37
CA LYS A 149 0.99 12.78 -26.52
C LYS A 149 1.42 14.10 -25.92
N LYS A 150 2.63 14.16 -25.37
CA LYS A 150 3.21 15.35 -24.71
C LYS A 150 3.18 16.62 -25.57
N SER A 151 3.31 16.49 -26.90
CA SER A 151 3.22 17.60 -27.85
C SER A 151 1.80 18.16 -28.04
N GLU A 152 0.76 17.36 -27.83
CA GLU A 152 -0.65 17.78 -27.98
C GLU A 152 -1.14 18.58 -26.76
N ARG A 153 -0.44 18.44 -25.64
CA ARG A 153 -0.70 19.17 -24.38
C ARG A 153 -0.17 20.61 -24.38
N GLU A 154 0.92 20.87 -25.10
CA GLU A 154 1.64 22.15 -25.08
C GLU A 154 1.11 23.17 -26.10
N ASP A 155 0.55 22.72 -27.22
CA ASP A 155 0.05 23.62 -28.29
C ASP A 155 -1.42 24.06 -28.09
N GLY A 156 -2.12 23.58 -27.07
CA GLY A 156 -3.55 23.87 -26.87
C GLY A 156 -4.46 23.31 -27.99
N ILE A 157 -3.90 22.53 -28.92
CA ILE A 157 -4.61 21.82 -29.98
C ILE A 157 -4.95 20.43 -29.46
N GLY A 158 -6.05 20.34 -28.72
CA GLY A 158 -6.57 19.07 -28.23
C GLY A 158 -6.80 18.06 -29.37
N ILE A 159 -6.31 16.84 -29.17
CA ILE A 159 -6.56 15.59 -29.90
C ILE A 159 -7.37 15.75 -31.21
N ASN A 160 -6.67 15.80 -32.36
CA ASN A 160 -7.26 15.65 -33.69
C ASN A 160 -7.64 14.18 -33.95
N ASP A 161 -8.64 13.68 -33.22
CA ASP A 161 -9.20 12.35 -33.45
C ASP A 161 -10.65 12.47 -33.94
N ASP A 162 -10.82 12.32 -35.25
CA ASP A 162 -12.13 12.27 -35.92
C ASP A 162 -12.98 11.08 -35.45
N ASP A 163 -12.38 10.06 -34.82
CA ASP A 163 -13.09 8.89 -34.27
C ASP A 163 -13.62 9.18 -32.85
N ALA A 164 -12.88 9.94 -32.04
CA ALA A 164 -13.43 10.51 -30.82
C ALA A 164 -14.65 11.39 -31.14
N ARG A 165 -14.55 12.30 -32.15
CA ARG A 165 -15.62 13.24 -32.57
C ARG A 165 -16.99 12.58 -32.84
N ARG A 166 -17.05 11.32 -33.29
CA ARG A 166 -18.32 10.65 -33.64
C ARG A 166 -19.08 10.08 -32.43
N GLY A 167 -18.40 9.78 -31.33
CA GLY A 167 -19.05 9.40 -30.06
C GLY A 167 -19.72 10.59 -29.35
N TYR A 168 -19.34 11.83 -29.70
CA TYR A 168 -19.88 13.06 -29.09
C TYR A 168 -21.31 13.38 -29.52
N ASP A 169 -21.80 12.88 -30.67
CA ASP A 169 -23.07 13.33 -31.24
C ASP A 169 -24.32 12.80 -30.51
N LEU A 170 -24.25 11.66 -29.81
CA LEU A 170 -25.45 11.04 -29.21
C LEU A 170 -25.89 11.67 -27.87
N ILE A 171 -24.95 12.19 -27.05
CA ILE A 171 -25.24 12.74 -25.72
C ILE A 171 -25.23 14.28 -25.70
N LEU A 172 -24.46 14.94 -26.59
CA LEU A 172 -24.49 16.41 -26.68
C LEU A 172 -25.70 16.94 -27.46
N ARG A 173 -26.25 16.19 -28.42
CA ARG A 173 -27.47 16.59 -29.13
C ARG A 173 -28.72 16.48 -28.26
N ASP A 174 -28.74 15.51 -27.35
CA ASP A 174 -29.92 15.13 -26.56
C ASP A 174 -29.70 15.32 -25.04
N LYS A 175 -28.94 16.35 -24.63
CA LYS A 175 -28.70 16.65 -23.20
C LYS A 175 -29.99 16.81 -22.41
N GLU A 176 -30.99 17.45 -23.03
CA GLU A 176 -32.33 17.64 -22.46
C GLU A 176 -33.09 16.30 -22.34
N ARG A 177 -32.87 15.38 -23.29
CA ARG A 177 -33.47 14.03 -23.25
C ARG A 177 -32.98 13.25 -22.03
N LEU A 178 -31.68 13.33 -21.71
CA LEU A 178 -31.12 12.69 -20.52
C LEU A 178 -31.71 13.23 -19.21
N LEU A 179 -32.24 14.45 -19.20
CA LEU A 179 -32.91 15.05 -18.04
C LEU A 179 -34.38 14.65 -17.92
N SER A 180 -34.99 14.11 -18.99
CA SER A 180 -36.36 13.62 -18.98
C SER A 180 -36.49 12.26 -18.28
N PHE A 181 -37.56 12.08 -17.50
CA PHE A 181 -37.92 10.78 -16.93
C PHE A 181 -38.30 9.74 -17.99
N ASP A 182 -38.68 10.13 -19.21
CA ASP A 182 -39.00 9.19 -20.29
C ASP A 182 -37.75 8.47 -20.81
N GLU A 183 -36.57 9.06 -20.63
CA GLU A 183 -35.30 8.42 -20.97
C GLU A 183 -34.88 7.47 -19.82
N PRO A 184 -34.75 6.16 -20.06
CA PRO A 184 -34.38 5.18 -19.03
C PRO A 184 -32.96 5.36 -18.50
N VAL A 185 -32.04 5.89 -19.31
CA VAL A 185 -30.63 6.02 -18.92
C VAL A 185 -30.48 7.00 -17.75
N ARG A 186 -29.89 6.48 -16.67
CA ARG A 186 -29.56 7.21 -15.43
C ARG A 186 -28.17 6.90 -14.88
N PHE A 187 -27.49 5.88 -15.42
CA PHE A 187 -26.09 5.57 -15.14
C PHE A 187 -25.25 5.68 -16.41
N ILE A 188 -24.12 6.39 -16.33
CA ILE A 188 -23.28 6.68 -17.49
C ILE A 188 -21.88 6.14 -17.21
N PHE A 189 -21.34 5.33 -18.11
CA PHE A 189 -19.97 4.81 -18.03
C PHE A 189 -19.08 5.55 -19.01
N SER A 190 -17.91 6.05 -18.57
CA SER A 190 -17.00 6.83 -19.42
C SER A 190 -15.54 6.41 -19.17
N HIS A 191 -14.78 6.20 -20.25
CA HIS A 191 -13.36 5.88 -20.18
C HIS A 191 -12.49 7.15 -20.05
N SER A 192 -12.77 8.18 -20.87
CA SER A 192 -12.05 9.46 -20.81
C SER A 192 -12.71 10.45 -19.87
N ALA A 193 -11.92 11.38 -19.30
CA ALA A 193 -12.46 12.61 -18.75
C ALA A 193 -13.26 13.30 -19.86
N LEU A 194 -14.55 13.50 -19.65
CA LEU A 194 -15.47 13.99 -20.66
C LEU A 194 -14.92 15.32 -21.23
N ARG A 195 -14.95 15.59 -22.54
CA ARG A 195 -14.30 16.83 -23.06
C ARG A 195 -15.00 18.11 -22.56
N GLU A 196 -14.38 19.26 -22.85
CA GLU A 196 -15.07 20.56 -22.81
C GLU A 196 -16.39 20.47 -23.60
N GLY A 197 -17.49 20.86 -22.96
CA GLY A 197 -18.85 20.77 -23.53
C GLY A 197 -19.73 19.68 -22.93
N TRP A 198 -19.20 18.68 -22.21
CA TRP A 198 -20.03 17.81 -21.39
C TRP A 198 -20.37 18.51 -20.07
N ASP A 199 -21.65 18.79 -19.90
CA ASP A 199 -22.19 19.68 -18.88
C ASP A 199 -23.61 19.24 -18.57
N ASN A 200 -23.74 18.25 -17.68
CA ASN A 200 -25.03 17.86 -17.16
C ASN A 200 -25.14 18.33 -15.71
N PRO A 201 -26.12 19.18 -15.37
CA PRO A 201 -26.25 19.73 -14.02
C PRO A 201 -26.76 18.70 -12.99
N ASN A 202 -27.29 17.56 -13.43
CA ASN A 202 -27.99 16.60 -12.59
C ASN A 202 -27.16 15.35 -12.23
N ILE A 203 -25.83 15.47 -12.24
CA ILE A 203 -24.92 14.40 -11.80
C ILE A 203 -24.76 14.50 -10.29
N PHE A 204 -25.23 13.50 -9.56
CA PHE A 204 -25.18 13.48 -8.09
C PHE A 204 -24.20 12.47 -7.53
N GLN A 205 -23.76 11.50 -8.34
CA GLN A 205 -22.74 10.53 -7.94
C GLN A 205 -21.66 10.43 -9.02
N ILE A 206 -20.41 10.43 -8.57
CA ILE A 206 -19.26 10.09 -9.40
C ILE A 206 -18.56 8.90 -8.75
N CYS A 207 -18.42 7.81 -9.50
CA CYS A 207 -17.69 6.63 -9.09
C CYS A 207 -16.47 6.43 -9.97
N THR A 208 -15.30 6.32 -9.37
CA THR A 208 -14.04 6.11 -10.09
C THR A 208 -13.57 4.67 -9.85
N LEU A 209 -13.72 3.83 -10.88
CA LEU A 209 -13.32 2.42 -10.89
C LEU A 209 -11.86 2.21 -11.34
N LYS A 210 -11.26 3.23 -11.96
CA LYS A 210 -9.84 3.24 -12.36
C LYS A 210 -8.90 3.55 -11.18
N GLU A 211 -7.72 2.95 -11.17
CA GLU A 211 -6.62 3.37 -10.29
C GLU A 211 -5.96 4.65 -10.84
N SER A 212 -5.94 5.70 -10.03
CA SER A 212 -5.62 7.05 -10.49
C SER A 212 -4.10 7.28 -10.54
N GLY A 213 -3.49 7.14 -11.73
CA GLY A 213 -2.06 7.42 -11.94
C GLY A 213 -1.68 8.90 -12.15
N SER A 214 -2.64 9.83 -12.21
CA SER A 214 -2.34 11.26 -12.43
C SER A 214 -3.10 12.19 -11.48
N GLU A 215 -2.36 12.86 -10.59
CA GLU A 215 -2.88 13.83 -9.62
C GLU A 215 -3.71 14.95 -10.27
N THR A 216 -3.42 15.35 -11.50
CA THR A 216 -4.03 16.55 -12.14
C THR A 216 -5.46 16.36 -12.68
N SER A 217 -6.02 15.14 -12.72
CA SER A 217 -7.35 14.87 -13.32
C SER A 217 -8.51 14.87 -12.30
N LYS A 218 -8.25 14.53 -11.03
CA LYS A 218 -9.30 14.22 -10.03
C LYS A 218 -10.23 15.41 -9.79
N ARG A 219 -9.68 16.62 -9.64
CA ARG A 219 -10.49 17.85 -9.47
C ARG A 219 -11.35 18.17 -10.69
N GLN A 220 -10.85 17.95 -11.91
CA GLN A 220 -11.62 18.21 -13.13
C GLN A 220 -12.77 17.21 -13.29
N GLU A 221 -12.57 15.97 -12.85
CA GLU A 221 -13.61 14.94 -12.82
C GLU A 221 -14.71 15.30 -11.82
N VAL A 222 -14.35 15.64 -10.58
CA VAL A 222 -15.31 16.07 -9.53
C VAL A 222 -16.03 17.38 -9.90
N GLY A 223 -15.31 18.33 -10.52
CA GLY A 223 -15.86 19.61 -10.96
C GLY A 223 -17.03 19.50 -11.94
N ARG A 224 -17.18 18.35 -12.62
CA ARG A 224 -18.31 18.11 -13.55
C ARG A 224 -19.63 17.84 -12.82
N GLY A 225 -19.58 17.37 -11.59
CA GLY A 225 -20.76 17.13 -10.75
C GLY A 225 -21.11 18.29 -9.80
N MET A 226 -20.31 19.36 -9.74
CA MET A 226 -20.54 20.47 -8.80
C MET A 226 -21.53 21.55 -9.31
N ARG A 227 -22.31 21.23 -10.34
CA ARG A 227 -23.26 22.15 -10.95
C ARG A 227 -24.57 22.15 -10.16
N LEU A 228 -25.29 23.27 -10.20
CA LEU A 228 -26.64 23.34 -9.65
C LEU A 228 -27.60 22.64 -10.61
N ALA A 229 -28.30 21.63 -10.10
CA ALA A 229 -29.27 20.79 -10.79
C ALA A 229 -30.45 21.60 -11.35
N VAL A 230 -31.19 21.00 -12.28
CA VAL A 230 -32.43 21.52 -12.85
C VAL A 230 -33.56 20.51 -12.69
N ASP A 231 -34.80 21.01 -12.56
CA ASP A 231 -36.02 20.18 -12.60
C ASP A 231 -36.50 19.91 -14.03
N GLN A 232 -37.62 19.20 -14.19
CA GLN A 232 -38.21 18.91 -15.50
C GLN A 232 -38.63 20.15 -16.29
N ASP A 233 -38.88 21.28 -15.62
CA ASP A 233 -39.24 22.54 -16.25
C ASP A 233 -37.99 23.36 -16.64
N GLY A 234 -36.79 22.85 -16.34
CA GLY A 234 -35.52 23.51 -16.58
C GLY A 234 -35.16 24.57 -15.54
N ASN A 235 -35.90 24.66 -14.43
CA ASN A 235 -35.59 25.63 -13.37
C ASN A 235 -34.39 25.16 -12.56
N ARG A 236 -33.41 26.05 -12.42
CA ARG A 236 -32.20 25.79 -11.65
C ARG A 236 -32.50 25.79 -10.16
N GLN A 237 -32.02 24.76 -9.48
CA GLN A 237 -32.16 24.53 -8.05
C GLN A 237 -31.14 25.37 -7.27
N ASP A 238 -31.25 26.69 -7.36
CA ASP A 238 -30.34 27.66 -6.76
C ASP A 238 -30.86 28.21 -5.40
N ALA A 239 -30.07 29.09 -4.79
CA ALA A 239 -30.42 29.69 -3.50
C ALA A 239 -31.63 30.64 -3.56
N ALA A 240 -31.99 31.15 -4.75
CA ALA A 240 -33.17 32.00 -4.90
C ALA A 240 -34.46 31.15 -4.89
N LEU A 241 -34.41 29.94 -5.49
CA LEU A 241 -35.52 29.00 -5.51
C LEU A 241 -35.67 28.21 -4.20
N LEU A 242 -34.56 27.69 -3.68
CA LEU A 242 -34.56 26.75 -2.54
C LEU A 242 -34.17 27.39 -1.20
N GLY A 243 -33.54 28.55 -1.22
CA GLY A 243 -32.92 29.15 -0.05
C GLY A 243 -31.50 28.64 0.22
N PRO A 244 -30.74 29.32 1.09
CA PRO A 244 -29.30 29.08 1.31
C PRO A 244 -28.97 27.73 1.95
N ASP A 245 -29.87 27.15 2.73
CA ASP A 245 -29.62 25.85 3.39
C ASP A 245 -29.98 24.67 2.50
N GLU A 246 -31.09 24.77 1.76
CA GLU A 246 -31.62 23.67 0.96
C GLU A 246 -30.87 23.48 -0.36
N VAL A 247 -30.32 24.57 -0.94
CA VAL A 247 -29.49 24.50 -2.16
C VAL A 247 -28.31 23.55 -1.99
N HIS A 248 -27.66 23.55 -0.82
CA HIS A 248 -26.52 22.67 -0.55
C HIS A 248 -26.94 21.22 -0.31
N ARG A 249 -28.12 20.98 0.29
CA ARG A 249 -28.64 19.62 0.51
C ARG A 249 -29.07 18.96 -0.80
N VAL A 250 -29.75 19.71 -1.67
CA VAL A 250 -30.20 19.21 -2.97
C VAL A 250 -29.00 18.93 -3.87
N ASN A 251 -28.06 19.87 -4.00
CA ASN A 251 -26.93 19.78 -4.94
C ASN A 251 -25.67 19.10 -4.35
N LEU A 252 -25.83 18.27 -3.32
CA LEU A 252 -24.71 17.51 -2.76
C LEU A 252 -24.26 16.41 -3.73
N LEU A 253 -23.02 16.52 -4.19
CA LEU A 253 -22.31 15.52 -4.99
C LEU A 253 -21.67 14.47 -4.08
N THR A 254 -21.92 13.19 -4.37
CA THR A 254 -21.27 12.06 -3.70
C THR A 254 -20.16 11.52 -4.60
N VAL A 255 -18.96 11.35 -4.05
CA VAL A 255 -17.83 10.77 -4.79
C VAL A 255 -17.43 9.44 -4.15
N ILE A 256 -17.40 8.38 -4.96
CA ILE A 256 -16.96 7.04 -4.59
C ILE A 256 -15.63 6.80 -5.29
N ALA A 257 -14.54 6.77 -4.52
CA ALA A 257 -13.19 6.58 -5.04
C ALA A 257 -12.65 5.17 -4.73
N SER A 258 -11.66 4.72 -5.49
CA SER A 258 -10.94 3.44 -5.29
C SER A 258 -9.83 3.53 -4.26
N GLU A 259 -9.50 4.74 -3.80
CA GLU A 259 -8.45 5.00 -2.83
C GLU A 259 -9.01 5.28 -1.42
N SER A 260 -8.12 5.24 -0.42
CA SER A 260 -8.51 5.61 0.95
C SER A 260 -9.05 7.04 1.02
N TYR A 261 -10.05 7.26 1.86
CA TYR A 261 -10.63 8.58 2.12
C TYR A 261 -9.55 9.63 2.44
N GLU A 262 -8.57 9.26 3.26
CA GLU A 262 -7.46 10.16 3.63
C GLU A 262 -6.64 10.60 2.41
N THR A 263 -6.33 9.67 1.51
CA THR A 263 -5.57 9.97 0.29
C THR A 263 -6.40 10.83 -0.66
N PHE A 264 -7.66 10.46 -0.91
CA PHE A 264 -8.55 11.25 -1.77
C PHE A 264 -8.73 12.69 -1.27
N VAL A 265 -9.00 12.86 0.02
CA VAL A 265 -9.21 14.17 0.64
C VAL A 265 -7.91 14.98 0.64
N ARG A 266 -6.78 14.36 0.96
CA ARG A 266 -5.47 15.04 0.92
C ARG A 266 -5.16 15.52 -0.49
N ASP A 267 -5.34 14.68 -1.50
CA ASP A 267 -5.05 15.02 -2.89
C ASP A 267 -5.98 16.12 -3.39
N LEU A 268 -7.29 16.03 -3.10
CA LEU A 268 -8.26 17.06 -3.46
C LEU A 268 -7.97 18.40 -2.77
N GLN A 269 -7.67 18.40 -1.47
CA GLN A 269 -7.26 19.62 -0.74
C GLN A 269 -5.93 20.16 -1.25
N THR A 270 -4.99 19.28 -1.63
CA THR A 270 -3.72 19.65 -2.24
C THR A 270 -3.94 20.30 -3.61
N ASP A 271 -4.84 19.79 -4.44
CA ASP A 271 -5.16 20.39 -5.74
C ASP A 271 -5.92 21.71 -5.61
N ILE A 272 -6.88 21.79 -4.68
CA ILE A 272 -7.56 23.03 -4.33
C ILE A 272 -6.50 24.04 -3.86
N SER A 273 -5.65 23.67 -2.90
CA SER A 273 -4.60 24.54 -2.39
C SER A 273 -3.57 24.93 -3.46
N LYS A 274 -3.12 24.01 -4.32
CA LYS A 274 -2.21 24.28 -5.47
C LYS A 274 -2.80 25.30 -6.43
N SER A 275 -4.11 25.28 -6.67
CA SER A 275 -4.77 26.32 -7.47
C SER A 275 -5.03 27.62 -6.72
N LEU A 276 -5.17 27.53 -5.39
CA LEU A 276 -5.22 28.69 -4.49
C LEU A 276 -3.81 29.25 -4.20
N ARG A 277 -2.74 28.55 -4.61
CA ARG A 277 -1.36 29.07 -4.62
C ARG A 277 -1.23 30.10 -5.74
N GLU A 278 -1.96 31.18 -5.61
CA GLU A 278 -1.34 32.45 -5.93
C GLU A 278 -0.29 32.70 -4.83
N ARG A 279 0.98 32.68 -5.28
CA ARG A 279 2.18 33.38 -4.79
C ARG A 279 2.06 34.03 -3.40
N PRO A 280 3.01 33.84 -2.46
CA PRO A 280 3.07 34.71 -1.29
C PRO A 280 3.15 36.15 -1.78
N LYS A 281 2.05 36.90 -1.66
CA LYS A 281 1.97 38.30 -2.08
C LYS A 281 2.51 39.24 -1.00
N LYS A 282 2.91 38.68 0.14
CA LYS A 282 3.25 39.36 1.39
C LYS A 282 4.43 38.65 2.08
N VAL A 283 5.23 39.41 2.81
CA VAL A 283 6.35 39.00 3.67
C VAL A 283 5.78 38.76 5.07
N GLU A 284 5.40 37.53 5.39
CA GLU A 284 4.87 37.18 6.72
C GLU A 284 5.97 36.63 7.63
N MET A 285 5.74 36.60 8.96
CA MET A 285 6.75 36.12 9.93
C MET A 285 7.21 34.67 9.66
N ASN A 286 6.31 33.83 9.15
CA ASN A 286 6.57 32.43 8.81
C ASN A 286 7.32 32.25 7.47
N LEU A 287 7.63 33.33 6.74
CA LEU A 287 8.42 33.26 5.51
C LEU A 287 9.84 32.72 5.77
N PHE A 288 10.38 32.99 6.96
CA PHE A 288 11.77 32.69 7.33
C PHE A 288 11.92 31.40 8.15
N SER A 289 10.93 31.08 9.01
CA SER A 289 11.01 29.95 9.93
C SER A 289 10.85 28.61 9.23
N GLY A 290 11.61 27.59 9.67
CA GLY A 290 11.41 26.19 9.24
C GLY A 290 11.83 25.89 7.80
N ARG A 291 12.67 26.73 7.21
CA ARG A 291 13.28 26.53 5.89
C ARG A 291 14.80 26.53 6.00
N ASP A 292 15.42 25.53 5.41
CA ASP A 292 16.86 25.47 5.20
C ASP A 292 17.18 26.09 3.84
N VAL A 293 17.98 27.15 3.85
CA VAL A 293 18.44 27.86 2.65
C VAL A 293 19.91 27.52 2.45
N VAL A 294 20.24 26.81 1.38
CA VAL A 294 21.64 26.51 1.04
C VAL A 294 22.20 27.58 0.12
N LEU A 295 23.19 28.34 0.61
CA LEU A 295 23.88 29.39 -0.14
C LEU A 295 25.37 29.08 -0.14
N ASP A 296 25.99 29.07 -1.32
CA ASP A 296 27.44 28.90 -1.48
C ASP A 296 28.01 27.64 -0.77
N GLY A 297 27.20 26.60 -0.57
CA GLY A 297 27.57 25.36 0.13
C GLY A 297 27.31 25.35 1.65
N GLU A 298 26.85 26.47 2.22
CA GLU A 298 26.47 26.60 3.63
C GLU A 298 24.95 26.53 3.79
N THR A 299 24.48 25.80 4.80
CA THR A 299 23.04 25.70 5.12
C THR A 299 22.69 26.68 6.21
N VAL A 300 21.75 27.58 5.92
CA VAL A 300 21.25 28.61 6.84
C VAL A 300 19.81 28.29 7.22
N SER A 301 19.48 28.41 8.50
CA SER A 301 18.12 28.24 9.01
C SER A 301 17.79 29.33 10.02
N PHE A 302 16.50 29.61 10.22
CA PHE A 302 16.02 30.61 11.18
C PHE A 302 15.05 29.99 12.17
N THR A 303 15.28 30.24 13.45
CA THR A 303 14.31 29.94 14.52
C THR A 303 13.08 30.85 14.42
N GLU A 304 11.99 30.51 15.10
CA GLU A 304 10.79 31.37 15.17
C GLU A 304 11.11 32.75 15.78
N GLU A 305 11.99 32.80 16.78
CA GLU A 305 12.36 34.06 17.42
C GLU A 305 13.17 34.96 16.48
N GLU A 306 14.13 34.40 15.73
CA GLU A 306 14.91 35.11 14.73
C GLU A 306 14.03 35.59 13.58
N SER A 307 13.12 34.75 13.10
CA SER A 307 12.16 35.08 12.04
C SER A 307 11.28 36.28 12.40
N LYS A 308 10.79 36.31 13.66
CA LYS A 308 10.03 37.43 14.20
C LYS A 308 10.85 38.71 14.30
N ARG A 309 12.15 38.61 14.64
CA ARG A 309 13.05 39.76 14.70
C ARG A 309 13.35 40.29 13.29
N ILE A 310 13.64 39.40 12.33
CA ILE A 310 13.87 39.74 10.92
C ILE A 310 12.68 40.48 10.33
N TYR A 311 11.47 39.96 10.49
CA TYR A 311 10.25 40.62 10.03
C TYR A 311 10.09 42.03 10.62
N LYS A 312 10.28 42.20 11.93
CA LYS A 312 10.23 43.52 12.59
C LYS A 312 11.31 44.48 12.09
N THR A 313 12.50 43.98 11.79
CA THR A 313 13.61 44.78 11.26
C THR A 313 13.35 45.23 9.83
N LEU A 314 12.75 44.38 8.99
CA LEU A 314 12.29 44.74 7.64
C LEU A 314 11.23 45.83 7.70
N TYR A 315 10.23 45.68 8.57
CA TYR A 315 9.14 46.65 8.73
C TYR A 315 9.66 48.01 9.24
N LYS A 316 10.45 48.02 10.33
CA LYS A 316 11.05 49.25 10.87
C LYS A 316 12.06 49.92 9.94
N GLY A 317 12.59 49.18 8.98
CA GLY A 317 13.55 49.68 7.99
C GLY A 317 12.89 50.25 6.74
N ASP A 318 11.56 50.34 6.68
CA ASP A 318 10.78 50.70 5.48
C ASP A 318 11.10 49.82 4.26
N LEU A 319 11.54 48.58 4.50
CA LEU A 319 11.84 47.58 3.46
C LEU A 319 10.60 46.75 3.09
N ILE A 320 9.59 46.74 3.98
CA ILE A 320 8.25 46.23 3.71
C ILE A 320 7.21 47.28 4.16
N ASP A 321 6.07 47.36 3.46
CA ASP A 321 5.00 48.33 3.74
C ASP A 321 3.96 47.81 4.75
N ASP A 322 2.95 48.63 5.06
CA ASP A 322 1.82 48.28 5.95
C ASP A 322 0.95 47.11 5.42
N ASP A 323 1.12 46.77 4.14
CA ASP A 323 0.49 45.64 3.48
C ASP A 323 1.38 44.39 3.48
N ASP A 324 2.54 44.44 4.16
CA ASP A 324 3.60 43.43 4.19
C ASP A 324 4.26 43.16 2.83
N LYS A 325 4.29 44.13 1.91
CA LYS A 325 4.91 43.97 0.58
C LYS A 325 6.29 44.61 0.52
N PRO A 326 7.26 44.03 -0.22
CA PRO A 326 8.55 44.66 -0.44
C PRO A 326 8.42 46.03 -1.10
N THR A 327 9.01 47.05 -0.48
CA THR A 327 8.94 48.45 -0.91
C THR A 327 9.87 48.74 -2.10
N ALA A 328 9.79 49.95 -2.66
CA ALA A 328 10.71 50.39 -3.71
C ALA A 328 12.15 50.50 -3.18
N GLU A 329 12.29 50.85 -1.90
CA GLU A 329 13.54 50.95 -1.15
C GLU A 329 14.23 49.60 -1.04
N PHE A 330 13.49 48.53 -0.74
CA PHE A 330 14.02 47.17 -0.75
C PHE A 330 14.54 46.76 -2.13
N ARG A 331 13.74 46.98 -3.18
CA ARG A 331 14.12 46.60 -4.55
C ARG A 331 15.37 47.34 -5.01
N LYS A 332 15.45 48.64 -4.71
CA LYS A 332 16.62 49.46 -5.00
C LYS A 332 17.86 48.98 -4.24
N ALA A 333 17.72 48.63 -2.97
CA ALA A 333 18.85 48.12 -2.17
C ALA A 333 19.39 46.78 -2.72
N VAL A 334 18.51 45.92 -3.24
CA VAL A 334 18.90 44.66 -3.90
C VAL A 334 19.55 44.92 -5.26
N GLU A 335 18.98 45.81 -6.09
CA GLU A 335 19.53 46.19 -7.40
C GLU A 335 20.90 46.85 -7.30
N ASP A 336 21.08 47.74 -6.32
CA ASP A 336 22.34 48.43 -6.04
C ASP A 336 23.36 47.52 -5.31
N GLY A 337 22.98 46.29 -4.94
CA GLY A 337 23.85 45.33 -4.22
C GLY A 337 24.19 45.75 -2.79
N THR A 338 23.44 46.69 -2.21
CA THR A 338 23.71 47.29 -0.89
C THR A 338 22.90 46.64 0.24
N PHE A 339 21.89 45.83 -0.09
CA PHE A 339 21.01 45.20 0.89
C PHE A 339 21.76 44.34 1.92
N VAL A 340 22.63 43.43 1.47
CA VAL A 340 23.38 42.53 2.37
C VAL A 340 24.21 43.33 3.36
N GLU A 341 25.01 44.30 2.91
CA GLU A 341 25.86 45.12 3.77
C GLU A 341 25.05 45.93 4.79
N TYR A 342 23.91 46.48 4.36
CA TYR A 342 22.99 47.22 5.21
C TYR A 342 22.28 46.34 6.23
N PHE A 343 21.92 45.11 5.86
CA PHE A 343 21.05 44.26 6.65
C PHE A 343 21.83 43.41 7.67
N VAL A 344 23.07 43.01 7.37
CA VAL A 344 23.96 42.29 8.30
C VAL A 344 24.08 43.02 9.64
N VAL A 345 24.27 44.34 9.63
CA VAL A 345 24.43 45.14 10.85
C VAL A 345 23.13 45.33 11.64
N LYS A 346 21.99 44.93 11.06
CA LYS A 346 20.66 45.00 11.69
C LYS A 346 20.13 43.65 12.15
N LEU A 347 20.86 42.57 11.85
CA LEU A 347 20.56 41.23 12.33
C LEU A 347 21.00 41.07 13.79
N PRO A 348 20.35 40.19 14.58
CA PRO A 348 20.79 39.84 15.93
C PRO A 348 22.25 39.35 15.98
N GLU A 349 22.97 39.62 17.09
CA GLU A 349 24.40 39.28 17.26
C GLU A 349 24.77 37.80 16.96
N GLY A 350 23.82 36.86 17.08
CA GLY A 350 24.03 35.44 16.79
C GLY A 350 23.88 35.03 15.31
N ILE A 351 23.29 35.89 14.47
CA ILE A 351 23.05 35.64 13.04
C ILE A 351 23.46 36.85 12.17
N ALA A 352 24.27 37.76 12.71
CA ALA A 352 24.74 38.96 12.03
C ALA A 352 25.90 38.65 11.08
N ASP A 353 25.65 37.77 10.12
CA ASP A 353 26.61 37.39 9.08
C ASP A 353 26.01 37.48 7.67
N THR A 354 26.92 37.47 6.70
CA THR A 354 26.60 37.63 5.28
C THR A 354 25.73 36.49 4.74
N ALA A 355 25.85 35.27 5.28
CA ALA A 355 25.08 34.12 4.82
C ALA A 355 23.59 34.26 5.21
N HIS A 356 23.32 34.66 6.45
CA HIS A 356 21.97 34.95 6.93
C HIS A 356 21.34 36.14 6.21
N ALA A 357 22.10 37.21 5.95
CA ALA A 357 21.59 38.35 5.19
C ALA A 357 21.25 37.99 3.73
N LYS A 358 22.08 37.19 3.06
CA LYS A 358 21.79 36.66 1.71
C LYS A 358 20.56 35.74 1.72
N ALA A 359 20.39 34.93 2.75
CA ALA A 359 19.21 34.05 2.89
C ALA A 359 17.92 34.88 3.08
N VAL A 360 17.97 35.93 3.90
CA VAL A 360 16.84 36.88 4.04
C VAL A 360 16.54 37.57 2.71
N GLU A 361 17.56 38.03 1.98
CA GLU A 361 17.38 38.65 0.66
C GLU A 361 16.69 37.69 -0.32
N ALA A 362 17.17 36.45 -0.44
CA ALA A 362 16.61 35.45 -1.35
C ALA A 362 15.15 35.10 -0.99
N LEU A 363 14.84 34.97 0.30
CA LEU A 363 13.49 34.70 0.79
C LEU A 363 12.52 35.86 0.54
N VAL A 364 12.93 37.11 0.78
CA VAL A 364 12.10 38.29 0.48
C VAL A 364 11.96 38.50 -1.03
N ARG A 365 13.01 38.23 -1.82
CA ARG A 365 12.97 38.27 -3.29
C ARG A 365 11.99 37.23 -3.85
N SER A 366 11.85 36.07 -3.20
CA SER A 366 10.87 35.04 -3.61
C SER A 366 9.40 35.50 -3.58
N VAL A 367 9.08 36.58 -2.86
CA VAL A 367 7.74 37.22 -2.86
C VAL A 367 7.45 37.87 -4.22
N TYR A 368 8.48 38.17 -5.04
CA TYR A 368 8.29 38.74 -6.37
C TYR A 368 9.06 38.15 -7.54
N ASP A 369 9.99 37.25 -7.32
CA ASP A 369 10.78 36.55 -8.34
C ASP A 369 10.70 35.02 -8.15
N ALA A 370 10.35 34.30 -9.22
CA ALA A 370 10.06 32.87 -9.20
C ALA A 370 11.31 31.98 -9.15
N HIS A 371 12.48 32.48 -9.52
CA HIS A 371 13.72 31.70 -9.63
C HIS A 371 14.66 31.88 -8.43
N ALA A 372 14.24 32.62 -7.40
CA ALA A 372 15.12 33.07 -6.33
C ALA A 372 15.71 31.95 -5.44
N LEU A 373 15.18 30.72 -5.49
CA LEU A 373 15.52 29.60 -4.58
C LEU A 373 15.98 28.32 -5.29
N ASP A 374 16.23 28.37 -6.60
CA ASP A 374 16.66 27.19 -7.37
C ASP A 374 18.08 26.72 -6.94
N GLY A 375 18.24 25.42 -6.67
CA GLY A 375 19.54 24.77 -6.43
C GLY A 375 19.98 24.56 -4.96
N MET A 376 19.10 24.77 -3.97
CA MET A 376 19.48 24.93 -2.56
C MET A 376 19.19 23.74 -1.60
N ILE A 377 19.28 22.45 -2.01
CA ILE A 377 19.07 21.28 -1.10
C ILE A 377 20.02 20.08 -1.44
N GLY A 378 20.70 19.47 -0.43
CA GLY A 378 21.64 18.33 -0.58
C GLY A 378 21.40 17.10 0.37
N ARG A 379 21.99 15.92 0.04
CA ARG A 379 21.77 14.55 0.63
C ARG A 379 22.98 13.93 1.40
N ALA A 380 22.71 12.84 2.16
CA ALA A 380 23.39 12.22 3.34
C ALA A 380 24.63 11.27 3.18
N GLN A 381 25.19 10.85 4.34
CA GLN A 381 26.53 10.32 4.77
C GLN A 381 26.97 8.85 4.48
N GLU A 382 28.25 8.55 4.80
CA GLU A 382 29.19 7.45 4.40
C GLU A 382 29.00 6.01 5.01
N LYS A 383 29.60 4.99 4.35
CA LYS A 383 29.59 3.53 4.68
C LYS A 383 30.95 3.02 5.21
N ILE A 384 30.97 1.95 6.03
CA ILE A 384 32.19 1.20 6.42
C ILE A 384 32.64 0.27 5.28
N SER A 385 33.94 0.24 4.99
CA SER A 385 34.52 -0.50 3.87
C SER A 385 35.01 -1.92 4.20
N GLU A 386 35.51 -2.22 5.41
CA GLU A 386 36.02 -3.57 5.78
C GLU A 386 35.80 -3.98 7.25
N ASN A 387 35.65 -5.29 7.53
CA ASN A 387 35.53 -5.88 8.88
C ASN A 387 36.47 -7.09 9.04
N THR A 388 37.62 -6.89 9.69
CA THR A 388 38.71 -7.87 9.77
C THR A 388 38.60 -8.83 10.96
N LEU A 389 39.25 -10.00 10.85
CA LEU A 389 39.42 -10.94 11.96
C LEU A 389 40.35 -10.35 13.05
N THR A 390 40.08 -10.69 14.30
CA THR A 390 40.86 -10.30 15.49
C THR A 390 41.73 -11.45 15.99
N ASP A 391 42.63 -11.17 16.94
CA ASP A 391 43.43 -12.20 17.62
C ASP A 391 42.60 -13.27 18.32
N ASN A 392 41.31 -13.01 18.60
CA ASN A 392 40.38 -13.99 19.17
C ASN A 392 40.19 -15.21 18.26
N PHE A 393 40.35 -15.05 16.94
CA PHE A 393 40.24 -16.14 15.97
C PHE A 393 41.32 -17.23 16.18
N ALA A 394 42.48 -16.85 16.72
CA ALA A 394 43.58 -17.77 16.99
C ALA A 394 43.50 -18.46 18.38
N LYS A 395 42.48 -18.14 19.19
CA LYS A 395 42.30 -18.75 20.52
C LYS A 395 42.05 -20.25 20.41
N ARG A 396 42.64 -21.01 21.33
CA ARG A 396 42.49 -22.47 21.40
C ARG A 396 41.03 -22.87 21.52
N GLU A 397 40.27 -22.18 22.38
CA GLU A 397 38.86 -22.42 22.64
C GLU A 397 38.01 -22.28 21.36
N PHE A 398 38.30 -21.27 20.52
CA PHE A 398 37.58 -21.10 19.25
C PHE A 398 37.96 -22.17 18.23
N LYS A 399 39.24 -22.53 18.13
CA LYS A 399 39.69 -23.58 17.20
C LYS A 399 39.10 -24.95 17.55
N GLU A 400 38.98 -25.26 18.84
CA GLU A 400 38.34 -26.49 19.32
C GLU A 400 36.82 -26.50 19.03
N LEU A 401 36.13 -25.37 19.26
CA LEU A 401 34.72 -25.20 18.89
C LEU A 401 34.52 -25.39 17.37
N TRP A 402 35.31 -24.68 16.56
CA TRP A 402 35.20 -24.69 15.10
C TRP A 402 35.42 -26.09 14.53
N ALA A 403 36.43 -26.82 15.01
CA ALA A 403 36.70 -28.18 14.57
C ALA A 403 35.56 -29.17 14.83
N ARG A 404 34.67 -28.89 15.78
CA ARG A 404 33.50 -29.72 16.11
C ARG A 404 32.28 -29.35 15.26
N ILE A 405 32.12 -28.08 14.87
CA ILE A 405 30.91 -27.61 14.18
C ILE A 405 31.10 -27.41 12.67
N ASN A 406 32.34 -27.43 12.15
CA ASN A 406 32.63 -27.12 10.76
C ASN A 406 32.35 -28.25 9.77
N ARG A 407 31.94 -29.44 10.22
CA ARG A 407 31.60 -30.57 9.34
C ARG A 407 30.24 -30.34 8.70
N LYS A 408 30.12 -30.66 7.41
CA LYS A 408 28.83 -30.67 6.73
C LYS A 408 28.10 -31.98 7.02
N HIS A 409 26.78 -31.92 6.99
CA HIS A 409 25.92 -33.08 7.22
C HIS A 409 24.96 -33.28 6.05
N ALA A 410 24.58 -34.53 5.79
CA ALA A 410 23.44 -34.89 4.97
C ALA A 410 22.35 -35.50 5.86
N TYR A 411 21.10 -35.51 5.39
CA TYR A 411 19.99 -36.10 6.15
C TYR A 411 19.21 -37.11 5.33
N THR A 412 18.58 -38.06 6.03
CA THR A 412 17.57 -38.96 5.48
C THR A 412 16.28 -38.81 6.29
N VAL A 413 15.13 -38.76 5.61
CA VAL A 413 13.81 -38.72 6.26
C VAL A 413 12.94 -39.82 5.67
N SER A 414 12.25 -40.56 6.54
CA SER A 414 11.23 -41.54 6.15
C SER A 414 9.93 -41.20 6.89
N PHE A 415 8.86 -40.85 6.17
CA PHE A 415 7.56 -40.56 6.78
C PHE A 415 6.43 -41.20 5.98
N SER A 416 5.29 -41.46 6.65
CA SER A 416 4.13 -42.12 6.05
C SER A 416 3.12 -41.10 5.51
N ASP A 417 2.71 -41.30 4.25
CA ASP A 417 1.64 -40.51 3.61
C ASP A 417 0.30 -40.64 4.35
N ASP A 418 -0.01 -41.82 4.91
CA ASP A 418 -1.24 -42.04 5.68
C ASP A 418 -1.25 -41.26 6.99
N GLU A 419 -0.10 -41.20 7.66
CA GLU A 419 0.05 -40.44 8.89
C GLU A 419 -0.08 -38.94 8.63
N LEU A 420 0.54 -38.43 7.55
CA LEU A 420 0.42 -37.02 7.15
C LEU A 420 -1.03 -36.64 6.87
N ARG A 421 -1.78 -37.50 6.15
CA ARG A 421 -3.20 -37.26 5.90
C ARG A 421 -3.99 -37.17 7.20
N ARG A 422 -3.83 -38.16 8.09
CA ARG A 422 -4.58 -38.22 9.36
C ARG A 422 -4.31 -37.01 10.24
N LYS A 423 -3.03 -36.68 10.48
CA LYS A 423 -2.65 -35.53 11.33
C LYS A 423 -3.07 -34.20 10.67
N SER A 424 -2.97 -34.06 9.35
CA SER A 424 -3.41 -32.85 8.64
C SER A 424 -4.92 -32.62 8.77
N ILE A 425 -5.74 -33.67 8.63
CA ILE A 425 -7.21 -33.58 8.79
C ILE A 425 -7.55 -33.13 10.22
N GLU A 426 -6.95 -33.76 11.22
CA GLU A 426 -7.15 -33.43 12.64
C GLU A 426 -6.79 -31.96 12.92
N ARG A 427 -5.64 -31.52 12.40
CA ARG A 427 -5.17 -30.14 12.54
C ARG A 427 -6.07 -29.13 11.84
N ILE A 428 -6.51 -29.41 10.62
CA ILE A 428 -7.41 -28.53 9.86
C ILE A 428 -8.76 -28.41 10.57
N ASN A 429 -9.33 -29.51 11.04
CA ASN A 429 -10.61 -29.49 11.77
C ASN A 429 -10.52 -28.69 13.08
N GLY A 430 -9.40 -28.79 13.81
CA GLY A 430 -9.19 -28.06 15.06
C GLY A 430 -8.96 -26.56 14.85
N ASP A 431 -8.10 -26.21 13.89
CA ASP A 431 -7.42 -24.91 13.89
C ASP A 431 -7.78 -24.00 12.71
N LEU A 432 -8.39 -24.54 11.65
CA LEU A 432 -8.73 -23.71 10.50
C LEU A 432 -9.78 -22.67 10.90
N ARG A 433 -9.38 -21.40 10.79
CA ARG A 433 -10.27 -20.24 10.97
C ARG A 433 -10.16 -19.39 9.72
N VAL A 434 -11.30 -19.12 9.09
CA VAL A 434 -11.41 -18.32 7.88
C VAL A 434 -12.21 -17.08 8.22
N SER A 435 -11.67 -15.92 7.89
CA SER A 435 -12.28 -14.62 8.16
C SER A 435 -13.33 -14.37 7.08
N ARG A 436 -14.41 -13.68 7.45
CA ARG A 436 -15.34 -13.15 6.45
C ARG A 436 -14.64 -12.02 5.71
N LEU A 437 -14.85 -11.94 4.40
CA LEU A 437 -14.47 -10.76 3.64
C LEU A 437 -15.22 -9.56 4.21
N GLN A 438 -14.48 -8.52 4.60
CA GLN A 438 -15.02 -7.30 5.18
C GLN A 438 -14.49 -6.10 4.40
N TYR A 439 -15.33 -5.09 4.23
CA TYR A 439 -14.91 -3.80 3.72
C TYR A 439 -15.24 -2.70 4.71
N THR A 440 -14.38 -1.70 4.75
CA THR A 440 -14.53 -0.55 5.63
C THR A 440 -14.98 0.64 4.78
N LEU A 441 -16.25 1.01 4.91
CA LEU A 441 -16.80 2.20 4.27
C LEU A 441 -16.47 3.41 5.15
N THR A 442 -15.70 4.35 4.61
CA THR A 442 -15.44 5.63 5.27
C THR A 442 -16.15 6.75 4.52
N VAL A 443 -17.11 7.38 5.16
CA VAL A 443 -17.88 8.50 4.62
C VAL A 443 -17.47 9.77 5.35
N GLY A 444 -17.17 10.82 4.59
CA GLY A 444 -16.89 12.14 5.16
C GLY A 444 -17.47 13.25 4.29
N GLY A 445 -17.93 14.31 4.94
CA GLY A 445 -18.50 15.48 4.29
C GLY A 445 -17.56 16.69 4.38
N GLN A 446 -17.47 17.45 3.30
CA GLN A 446 -16.85 18.77 3.34
C GLN A 446 -17.70 19.71 4.19
N LYS A 447 -17.06 20.58 5.00
CA LYS A 447 -17.77 21.62 5.75
C LYS A 447 -18.53 22.55 4.79
N SER A 448 -19.71 23.01 5.21
CA SER A 448 -20.51 23.98 4.43
C SER A 448 -19.76 25.30 4.20
N GLN A 449 -18.86 25.66 5.10
CA GLN A 449 -17.90 26.76 4.96
C GLN A 449 -16.52 26.25 5.39
N ALA A 450 -15.50 26.57 4.61
CA ALA A 450 -14.10 26.24 4.91
C ALA A 450 -13.21 27.45 4.68
N THR A 451 -12.30 27.73 5.62
CA THR A 451 -11.29 28.79 5.47
C THR A 451 -10.08 28.29 4.70
N ARG A 452 -9.24 29.20 4.20
CA ARG A 452 -7.99 28.85 3.52
C ARG A 452 -7.08 28.00 4.42
N ASP A 453 -6.94 28.38 5.69
CA ASP A 453 -6.09 27.68 6.65
C ASP A 453 -6.61 26.27 6.93
N GLU A 454 -7.93 26.08 6.93
CA GLU A 454 -8.54 24.75 7.06
C GLU A 454 -8.29 23.88 5.83
N VAL A 455 -8.31 24.43 4.62
CA VAL A 455 -7.99 23.70 3.37
C VAL A 455 -6.49 23.38 3.28
N GLN A 456 -5.62 24.30 3.71
CA GLN A 456 -4.17 24.09 3.69
C GLN A 456 -3.72 23.15 4.81
N GLY A 457 -4.38 23.21 5.98
CA GLY A 457 -4.13 22.36 7.13
C GLY A 457 -4.85 21.01 7.09
N GLY A 458 -5.55 20.65 6.00
CA GLY A 458 -6.18 19.34 5.85
C GLY A 458 -7.52 19.17 6.58
N SER A 459 -8.05 20.20 7.25
CA SER A 459 -9.21 20.14 8.15
C SER A 459 -10.52 20.68 7.56
N SER A 460 -10.56 20.90 6.24
CA SER A 460 -11.77 21.35 5.52
C SER A 460 -12.86 20.28 5.39
N PHE A 461 -12.50 19.01 5.56
CA PHE A 461 -13.42 17.89 5.66
C PHE A 461 -13.70 17.57 7.13
N GLY A 462 -14.99 17.41 7.46
CA GLY A 462 -15.47 17.20 8.82
C GLY A 462 -15.50 15.74 9.25
N ARG A 463 -16.30 15.45 10.28
CA ARG A 463 -16.44 14.14 10.94
C ARG A 463 -16.55 13.00 9.92
N THR A 464 -15.66 12.03 10.04
CA THR A 464 -15.73 10.76 9.31
C THR A 464 -16.63 9.80 10.08
N GLN A 465 -17.51 9.12 9.36
CA GLN A 465 -18.18 7.92 9.85
C GLN A 465 -17.52 6.73 9.17
N THR A 466 -17.03 5.81 9.98
CA THR A 466 -16.46 4.55 9.51
C THR A 466 -17.40 3.42 9.91
N GLU A 467 -17.81 2.63 8.93
CA GLU A 467 -18.64 1.45 9.12
C GLU A 467 -17.95 0.25 8.47
N THR A 468 -17.72 -0.81 9.24
CA THR A 468 -17.23 -2.09 8.69
C THR A 468 -18.44 -2.95 8.36
N ARG A 469 -18.51 -3.39 7.10
CA ARG A 469 -19.57 -4.26 6.59
C ARG A 469 -18.98 -5.57 6.11
N ASP A 470 -19.70 -6.67 6.34
CA ASP A 470 -19.39 -7.95 5.74
C ASP A 470 -19.70 -7.87 4.22
N VAL A 471 -18.81 -8.40 3.38
CA VAL A 471 -19.11 -8.67 1.98
C VAL A 471 -20.08 -9.85 1.99
N ASP A 472 -21.37 -9.57 1.79
CA ASP A 472 -22.42 -10.57 1.95
C ASP A 472 -22.17 -11.79 1.04
N ALA A 473 -21.88 -12.95 1.63
CA ALA A 473 -21.61 -14.21 0.94
C ALA A 473 -22.89 -14.91 0.42
N GLY A 474 -24.03 -14.20 0.43
CA GLY A 474 -25.37 -14.76 0.25
C GLY A 474 -25.92 -14.79 -1.18
N THR A 475 -25.46 -13.91 -2.09
CA THR A 475 -26.16 -13.71 -3.38
C THR A 475 -25.26 -13.65 -4.60
N SER A 476 -23.94 -13.66 -4.42
CA SER A 476 -23.00 -13.70 -5.52
C SER A 476 -22.36 -15.08 -5.55
N SER A 477 -22.73 -15.91 -6.53
CA SER A 477 -21.84 -16.99 -6.94
C SER A 477 -20.48 -16.36 -7.21
N VAL A 478 -19.48 -16.63 -6.38
CA VAL A 478 -18.08 -16.35 -6.73
C VAL A 478 -17.87 -17.02 -8.07
N GLY A 479 -17.86 -16.21 -9.15
CA GLY A 479 -17.76 -16.68 -10.53
C GLY A 479 -16.35 -17.18 -10.87
N VAL A 480 -15.44 -17.11 -9.90
CA VAL A 480 -14.06 -17.59 -9.99
C VAL A 480 -14.05 -19.08 -9.68
N THR A 481 -13.75 -19.88 -10.70
CA THR A 481 -13.50 -21.31 -10.53
C THR A 481 -12.08 -21.52 -10.01
N TYR A 482 -11.91 -21.78 -8.72
CA TYR A 482 -10.61 -22.15 -8.16
C TYR A 482 -10.33 -23.65 -8.35
N ASP A 483 -9.08 -23.99 -8.67
CA ASP A 483 -8.61 -25.38 -8.61
C ASP A 483 -8.19 -25.70 -7.18
N LEU A 484 -9.17 -25.82 -6.27
CA LEU A 484 -8.96 -26.05 -4.84
C LEU A 484 -7.94 -27.18 -4.57
N VAL A 485 -8.05 -28.30 -5.29
CA VAL A 485 -7.13 -29.44 -5.13
C VAL A 485 -5.74 -29.11 -5.64
N GLY A 486 -5.64 -28.45 -6.80
CA GLY A 486 -4.36 -28.05 -7.39
C GLY A 486 -3.62 -27.03 -6.55
N GLU A 487 -4.31 -25.99 -6.09
CA GLU A 487 -3.72 -24.90 -5.31
C GLU A 487 -3.24 -25.37 -3.95
N VAL A 488 -4.05 -26.16 -3.23
CA VAL A 488 -3.63 -26.76 -1.95
C VAL A 488 -2.45 -27.71 -2.17
N ALA A 489 -2.48 -28.54 -3.23
CA ALA A 489 -1.38 -29.46 -3.52
C ALA A 489 -0.06 -28.74 -3.84
N GLN A 490 -0.13 -27.67 -4.64
CA GLN A 490 1.01 -26.86 -5.02
C GLN A 490 1.58 -26.11 -3.82
N ALA A 491 0.73 -25.40 -3.08
CA ALA A 491 1.14 -24.61 -1.92
C ALA A 491 1.71 -25.49 -0.80
N ALA A 492 1.13 -26.68 -0.58
CA ALA A 492 1.64 -27.63 0.40
C ALA A 492 2.78 -28.52 -0.11
N ALA A 493 3.12 -28.45 -1.40
CA ALA A 493 4.05 -29.35 -2.09
C ALA A 493 3.78 -30.82 -1.79
N ILE A 494 2.53 -31.26 -2.02
CA ILE A 494 2.07 -32.65 -1.91
C ILE A 494 1.41 -33.10 -3.23
N THR A 495 1.14 -34.39 -3.37
CA THR A 495 0.42 -34.88 -4.56
C THR A 495 -1.05 -34.42 -4.54
N ARG A 496 -1.63 -34.19 -5.72
CA ARG A 496 -3.08 -33.90 -5.87
C ARG A 496 -3.94 -34.99 -5.22
N ARG A 497 -3.50 -36.25 -5.27
CA ARG A 497 -4.18 -37.37 -4.61
C ARG A 497 -4.23 -37.19 -3.09
N SER A 498 -3.10 -36.82 -2.47
CA SER A 498 -3.05 -36.56 -1.03
C SER A 498 -3.86 -35.33 -0.64
N ALA A 499 -3.78 -34.25 -1.42
CA ALA A 499 -4.59 -33.04 -1.18
C ALA A 499 -6.10 -33.36 -1.26
N ALA A 500 -6.55 -34.09 -2.28
CA ALA A 500 -7.94 -34.49 -2.42
C ALA A 500 -8.40 -35.37 -1.25
N ALA A 501 -7.56 -36.32 -0.80
CA ALA A 501 -7.88 -37.18 0.34
C ALA A 501 -7.97 -36.40 1.67
N ILE A 502 -7.08 -35.43 1.89
CA ILE A 502 -7.14 -34.53 3.05
C ILE A 502 -8.43 -33.71 3.00
N LEU A 503 -8.68 -33.02 1.89
CA LEU A 503 -9.85 -32.15 1.71
C LEU A 503 -11.17 -32.93 1.87
N ALA A 504 -11.25 -34.15 1.35
CA ALA A 504 -12.42 -35.02 1.49
C ALA A 504 -12.61 -35.56 2.92
N GLY A 505 -11.56 -35.57 3.74
CA GLY A 505 -11.60 -36.04 5.13
C GLY A 505 -11.88 -34.95 6.16
N ILE A 506 -11.89 -33.67 5.77
CA ILE A 506 -12.23 -32.53 6.63
C ILE A 506 -13.74 -32.54 6.96
N ASP A 507 -14.10 -32.04 8.14
CA ASP A 507 -15.50 -31.91 8.55
C ASP A 507 -16.29 -30.99 7.61
N ALA A 508 -17.53 -31.36 7.26
CA ALA A 508 -18.35 -30.61 6.30
C ALA A 508 -18.55 -29.13 6.67
N ASN A 509 -18.65 -28.81 7.96
CA ASN A 509 -18.78 -27.43 8.44
C ASN A 509 -17.48 -26.63 8.23
N VAL A 510 -16.33 -27.27 8.43
CA VAL A 510 -15.01 -26.66 8.22
C VAL A 510 -14.77 -26.48 6.73
N PHE A 511 -15.11 -27.47 5.91
CA PHE A 511 -15.06 -27.35 4.44
C PHE A 511 -15.99 -26.25 3.92
N GLY A 512 -17.14 -26.03 4.57
CA GLY A 512 -18.08 -24.96 4.25
C GLY A 512 -17.47 -23.55 4.32
N LEU A 513 -16.40 -23.34 5.10
CA LEU A 513 -15.66 -22.08 5.17
C LEU A 513 -15.02 -21.68 3.84
N TYR A 514 -14.78 -22.64 2.94
CA TYR A 514 -14.31 -22.36 1.58
C TYR A 514 -15.26 -21.42 0.82
N ARG A 515 -16.58 -21.49 1.07
CA ARG A 515 -17.56 -20.59 0.46
C ARG A 515 -17.52 -19.16 1.01
N VAL A 516 -16.93 -18.97 2.19
CA VAL A 516 -16.89 -17.68 2.88
C VAL A 516 -15.71 -16.86 2.37
N ASN A 517 -14.53 -17.49 2.26
CA ASN A 517 -13.33 -16.90 1.68
C ASN A 517 -12.44 -18.01 1.10
N PRO A 518 -12.59 -18.31 -0.20
CA PRO A 518 -11.86 -19.38 -0.88
C PRO A 518 -10.33 -19.26 -0.75
N GLU A 519 -9.79 -18.07 -0.95
CA GLU A 519 -8.34 -17.82 -0.96
C GLU A 519 -7.71 -18.04 0.42
N GLU A 520 -8.34 -17.47 1.45
CA GLU A 520 -7.85 -17.62 2.82
C GLU A 520 -7.99 -19.08 3.28
N PHE A 521 -9.07 -19.77 2.88
CA PHE A 521 -9.22 -21.20 3.10
C PHE A 521 -8.07 -21.99 2.48
N ILE A 522 -7.79 -21.80 1.19
CA ILE A 522 -6.72 -22.50 0.45
C ILE A 522 -5.37 -22.25 1.11
N LYS A 523 -5.04 -20.98 1.36
CA LYS A 523 -3.76 -20.57 1.96
C LYS A 523 -3.57 -21.15 3.35
N LYS A 524 -4.57 -21.05 4.23
CA LYS A 524 -4.48 -21.56 5.60
C LYS A 524 -4.49 -23.08 5.66
N ALA A 525 -5.33 -23.75 4.87
CA ALA A 525 -5.33 -25.21 4.79
C ALA A 525 -3.97 -25.73 4.30
N ALA A 526 -3.39 -25.14 3.25
CA ALA A 526 -2.06 -25.49 2.78
C ALA A 526 -0.98 -25.22 3.85
N ALA A 527 -1.03 -24.08 4.54
CA ALA A 527 -0.09 -23.75 5.61
C ALA A 527 -0.14 -24.77 6.77
N LEU A 528 -1.34 -25.22 7.16
CA LEU A 528 -1.51 -26.25 8.18
C LEU A 528 -0.91 -27.60 7.74
N ILE A 529 -1.11 -27.98 6.47
CA ILE A 529 -0.49 -29.20 5.90
C ILE A 529 1.05 -29.08 5.89
N VAL A 530 1.59 -27.92 5.49
CA VAL A 530 3.04 -27.67 5.51
C VAL A 530 3.59 -27.76 6.92
N SER A 531 2.89 -27.18 7.89
CA SER A 531 3.25 -27.25 9.31
C SER A 531 3.29 -28.70 9.79
N GLU A 532 2.27 -29.50 9.45
CA GLU A 532 2.22 -30.90 9.87
C GLU A 532 3.31 -31.75 9.21
N LYS A 533 3.56 -31.52 7.92
CA LYS A 533 4.67 -32.12 7.19
C LYS A 533 6.01 -31.78 7.86
N ALA A 534 6.20 -30.52 8.29
CA ALA A 534 7.42 -30.09 8.97
C ALA A 534 7.61 -30.79 10.32
N THR A 535 6.54 -30.94 11.11
CA THR A 535 6.56 -31.67 12.39
C THR A 535 6.97 -33.14 12.18
N MET A 536 6.31 -33.84 11.26
CA MET A 536 6.60 -35.25 10.97
C MET A 536 8.03 -35.47 10.46
N VAL A 537 8.53 -34.52 9.66
CA VAL A 537 9.91 -34.54 9.18
C VAL A 537 10.91 -34.51 10.34
N VAL A 538 10.71 -33.63 11.32
CA VAL A 538 11.60 -33.51 12.49
C VAL A 538 11.58 -34.79 13.33
N GLU A 539 10.41 -35.40 13.51
CA GLU A 539 10.26 -36.64 14.27
C GLU A 539 11.11 -37.77 13.65
N HIS A 540 11.18 -37.86 12.31
CA HIS A 540 11.83 -38.97 11.60
C HIS A 540 13.17 -38.64 10.90
N ILE A 541 13.69 -37.42 11.02
CA ILE A 541 14.98 -37.06 10.41
C ILE A 541 16.15 -37.75 11.11
N SER A 542 17.11 -38.23 10.32
CA SER A 542 18.42 -38.71 10.76
C SER A 542 19.54 -38.00 10.00
N TYR A 543 20.56 -37.56 10.72
CA TYR A 543 21.73 -36.87 10.17
C TYR A 543 22.94 -37.80 10.02
N HIS A 544 23.73 -37.58 8.98
CA HIS A 544 24.97 -38.28 8.68
C HIS A 544 26.06 -37.26 8.32
N GLU A 545 27.25 -37.42 8.87
CA GLU A 545 28.43 -36.62 8.49
C GLU A 545 28.87 -36.94 7.07
N ILE A 546 29.28 -35.91 6.32
CA ILE A 546 29.89 -36.06 4.99
C ILE A 546 31.36 -35.60 5.03
N ASP A 547 32.17 -36.11 4.09
CA ASP A 547 33.59 -35.73 3.92
C ASP A 547 33.72 -34.34 3.26
N ASP A 548 33.07 -33.33 3.85
CA ASP A 548 33.15 -31.93 3.44
C ASP A 548 33.05 -31.02 4.68
N ALA A 549 33.72 -29.86 4.65
CA ALA A 549 33.82 -28.96 5.79
C ALA A 549 33.79 -27.48 5.37
N TYR A 550 33.34 -26.63 6.28
CA TYR A 550 33.39 -25.18 6.12
C TYR A 550 34.82 -24.67 6.35
N ASP A 551 35.29 -23.85 5.41
CA ASP A 551 36.58 -23.15 5.51
C ASP A 551 36.47 -21.96 6.48
N GLU A 552 37.58 -21.61 7.11
CA GLU A 552 37.77 -20.42 7.93
C GLU A 552 37.51 -19.11 7.16
N ALA A 553 37.69 -19.11 5.84
CA ALA A 553 37.41 -17.98 4.95
C ALA A 553 35.94 -17.50 5.02
N ILE A 554 35.01 -18.35 5.48
CA ILE A 554 33.57 -18.05 5.58
C ILE A 554 33.26 -16.78 6.39
N PHE A 555 34.13 -16.42 7.35
CA PHE A 555 33.98 -15.21 8.17
C PHE A 555 34.47 -13.93 7.48
N THR A 556 35.10 -14.04 6.30
CA THR A 556 35.74 -12.91 5.59
C THR A 556 35.15 -12.63 4.20
N GLU A 557 34.18 -13.43 3.74
CA GLU A 557 33.64 -13.36 2.37
C GLU A 557 32.66 -12.19 2.11
N ARG A 558 32.19 -11.46 3.12
CA ARG A 558 31.12 -10.44 2.98
C ARG A 558 31.61 -9.00 3.19
N MET A 559 31.15 -8.06 2.35
CA MET A 559 31.37 -6.62 2.54
C MET A 559 30.52 -6.05 3.70
N PRO A 560 31.03 -5.10 4.49
CA PRO A 560 30.32 -4.58 5.67
C PRO A 560 29.07 -3.76 5.31
N ASP A 561 28.15 -3.69 6.28
CA ASP A 561 26.94 -2.89 6.23
C ASP A 561 27.17 -1.44 6.73
N ASN A 562 26.12 -0.63 6.76
CA ASN A 562 26.17 0.79 7.13
C ASN A 562 26.83 1.03 8.51
N ALA A 563 27.63 2.11 8.62
CA ALA A 563 28.43 2.42 9.80
C ALA A 563 27.60 2.54 11.09
N SER A 564 26.39 3.06 10.95
CA SER A 564 25.46 3.31 12.05
C SER A 564 24.95 2.05 12.76
N LYS A 565 25.10 0.86 12.16
CA LYS A 565 24.61 -0.42 12.71
C LYS A 565 25.70 -1.29 13.35
N ALA A 566 26.97 -0.89 13.27
CA ALA A 566 28.08 -1.72 13.75
C ALA A 566 28.27 -1.62 15.28
N TYR A 567 28.49 -2.75 15.94
CA TYR A 567 28.97 -2.84 17.32
C TYR A 567 30.43 -3.29 17.34
N GLU A 568 31.33 -2.50 17.93
CA GLU A 568 32.75 -2.87 18.05
C GLU A 568 32.95 -3.83 19.23
N ALA A 569 33.20 -5.10 18.91
CA ALA A 569 33.23 -6.20 19.86
C ALA A 569 34.66 -6.55 20.30
N LYS A 570 34.82 -6.93 21.57
CA LYS A 570 36.10 -7.23 22.22
C LYS A 570 36.42 -8.73 22.22
N LYS A 571 35.43 -9.60 22.38
CA LYS A 571 35.61 -11.06 22.44
C LYS A 571 35.15 -11.78 21.17
N ASN A 572 34.54 -11.06 20.23
CA ASN A 572 34.19 -11.61 18.92
C ASN A 572 35.43 -11.89 18.06
N ILE A 573 35.32 -12.86 17.16
CA ILE A 573 36.40 -13.17 16.19
C ILE A 573 36.56 -12.11 15.09
N GLN A 574 35.56 -11.25 14.85
CA GLN A 574 35.63 -10.09 13.96
C GLN A 574 35.55 -8.80 14.77
N ARG A 575 36.16 -7.72 14.27
CA ARG A 575 36.19 -6.43 14.96
C ARG A 575 34.79 -5.86 15.21
N PHE A 576 33.92 -5.94 14.21
CA PHE A 576 32.55 -5.46 14.29
C PHE A 576 31.55 -6.61 14.21
N VAL A 577 30.52 -6.54 15.06
CA VAL A 577 29.31 -7.34 14.98
C VAL A 577 28.24 -6.48 14.33
N PHE A 578 27.54 -7.02 13.33
CA PHE A 578 26.38 -6.38 12.70
C PHE A 578 25.11 -7.09 13.18
N PRO A 579 24.46 -6.59 14.25
CA PRO A 579 23.21 -7.16 14.75
C PRO A 579 22.05 -6.87 13.79
N ASP A 580 21.18 -7.87 13.59
CA ASP A 580 19.96 -7.71 12.79
C ASP A 580 18.81 -7.13 13.66
N SER A 581 18.94 -7.14 14.99
CA SER A 581 17.96 -6.63 15.96
C SER A 581 18.60 -6.00 17.21
N ASP A 582 17.82 -5.21 17.97
CA ASP A 582 18.27 -4.66 19.27
C ASP A 582 18.55 -5.75 20.31
N GLY A 583 17.85 -6.89 20.22
CA GLY A 583 18.08 -8.06 21.07
C GLY A 583 19.46 -8.68 20.82
N GLU A 584 19.81 -8.91 19.55
CA GLU A 584 21.14 -9.40 19.18
C GLU A 584 22.27 -8.46 19.60
N ARG A 585 22.02 -7.14 19.52
CA ARG A 585 22.99 -6.14 19.96
C ARG A 585 23.29 -6.28 21.45
N ARG A 586 22.24 -6.33 22.28
CA ARG A 586 22.38 -6.54 23.73
C ARG A 586 23.06 -7.87 24.04
N PHE A 587 22.68 -8.93 23.33
CA PHE A 587 23.30 -10.25 23.50
C PHE A 587 24.82 -10.23 23.22
N ALA A 588 25.27 -9.52 22.19
CA ALA A 588 26.70 -9.33 21.92
C ALA A 588 27.41 -8.50 23.01
N GLU A 589 26.76 -7.43 23.49
CA GLU A 589 27.24 -6.59 24.60
C GLU A 589 27.41 -7.42 25.89
N ASP A 590 26.46 -8.29 26.20
CA ASP A 590 26.46 -9.17 27.38
C ASP A 590 27.56 -10.24 27.29
N MET A 591 27.74 -10.88 26.13
CA MET A 591 28.85 -11.83 25.91
C MET A 591 30.22 -11.16 26.06
N ASP A 592 30.36 -9.92 25.59
CA ASP A 592 31.57 -9.13 25.77
C ASP A 592 31.84 -8.79 27.25
N ALA A 593 30.80 -8.55 28.04
CA ALA A 593 30.91 -8.30 29.48
C ALA A 593 31.17 -9.56 30.32
N ALA A 594 30.62 -10.72 29.92
CA ALA A 594 30.61 -11.96 30.69
C ALA A 594 32.01 -12.57 30.92
N ALA A 595 32.43 -12.75 32.17
CA ALA A 595 33.79 -13.20 32.49
C ALA A 595 34.07 -14.66 32.07
N GLU A 596 33.02 -15.47 32.03
CA GLU A 596 33.02 -16.89 31.67
C GLU A 596 33.13 -17.14 30.16
N VAL A 597 32.76 -16.17 29.31
CA VAL A 597 32.90 -16.27 27.85
C VAL A 597 34.37 -16.05 27.46
N ALA A 598 34.96 -17.04 26.78
CA ALA A 598 36.34 -16.97 26.29
C ALA A 598 36.41 -16.27 24.92
N VAL A 599 35.50 -16.63 24.02
CA VAL A 599 35.42 -16.15 22.63
C VAL A 599 34.07 -16.54 22.02
N TYR A 600 33.55 -15.71 21.12
CA TYR A 600 32.35 -16.02 20.35
C TYR A 600 32.48 -15.57 18.89
N ALA A 601 31.60 -16.08 18.05
CA ALA A 601 31.48 -15.71 16.65
C ALA A 601 30.00 -15.55 16.26
N LYS A 602 29.69 -14.47 15.54
CA LYS A 602 28.44 -14.41 14.77
C LYS A 602 28.60 -15.25 13.50
N LEU A 603 27.79 -16.29 13.36
CA LEU A 603 27.86 -17.19 12.23
C LEU A 603 27.25 -16.54 10.99
N PRO A 604 27.94 -16.60 9.83
CA PRO A 604 27.41 -16.04 8.60
C PRO A 604 26.28 -16.92 8.05
N ARG A 605 25.33 -16.31 7.30
CA ARG A 605 24.22 -17.04 6.67
C ARG A 605 24.64 -18.11 5.63
N THR A 606 25.92 -18.10 5.24
CA THR A 606 26.55 -19.13 4.40
C THR A 606 26.86 -20.40 5.17
N PHE A 607 26.94 -20.37 6.51
CA PHE A 607 27.01 -21.54 7.36
C PHE A 607 25.62 -22.19 7.43
N GLN A 608 25.42 -23.29 6.71
CA GLN A 608 24.10 -23.87 6.49
C GLN A 608 24.00 -25.30 7.03
N ILE A 609 23.01 -25.50 7.88
CA ILE A 609 22.54 -26.81 8.30
C ILE A 609 21.41 -27.21 7.35
N PRO A 610 21.57 -28.30 6.58
CA PRO A 610 20.52 -28.72 5.68
C PRO A 610 19.35 -29.26 6.49
N THR A 611 18.16 -28.75 6.22
CA THR A 611 16.92 -29.27 6.79
C THR A 611 15.94 -29.55 5.66
N PRO A 612 14.94 -30.43 5.87
CA PRO A 612 14.00 -30.81 4.81
C PRO A 612 12.95 -29.72 4.53
N VAL A 613 12.93 -28.66 5.34
CA VAL A 613 12.11 -27.45 5.16
C VAL A 613 12.96 -26.23 4.78
N GLY A 614 14.16 -26.46 4.22
CA GLY A 614 15.09 -25.45 3.75
C GLY A 614 16.26 -25.22 4.69
N ASN A 615 17.35 -24.63 4.19
CA ASN A 615 18.57 -24.47 4.99
C ASN A 615 18.35 -23.56 6.21
N TYR A 616 19.06 -23.87 7.28
CA TYR A 616 19.04 -23.17 8.55
C TYR A 616 20.45 -22.68 8.89
N ALA A 617 20.57 -21.44 9.33
CA ALA A 617 21.83 -20.85 9.77
C ALA A 617 21.63 -20.34 11.20
N PRO A 618 22.29 -20.95 12.21
CA PRO A 618 22.25 -20.44 13.58
C PRO A 618 23.01 -19.11 13.70
N ASP A 619 22.66 -18.31 14.70
CA ASP A 619 23.21 -16.95 14.87
C ASP A 619 24.62 -16.93 15.49
N TRP A 620 24.86 -17.74 16.53
CA TRP A 620 26.07 -17.61 17.37
C TRP A 620 26.77 -18.95 17.62
N ALA A 621 28.09 -18.90 17.67
CA ALA A 621 28.94 -19.95 18.20
C ALA A 621 29.75 -19.41 19.38
N ILE A 622 29.63 -20.04 20.55
CA ILE A 622 30.15 -19.52 21.83
C ILE A 622 31.05 -20.57 22.47
N ALA A 623 32.24 -20.15 22.90
CA ALA A 623 33.15 -20.96 23.70
C ALA A 623 33.35 -20.32 25.08
N PHE A 624 33.14 -21.11 26.13
CA PHE A 624 33.33 -20.70 27.52
C PHE A 624 34.73 -21.12 28.03
N LYS A 625 35.16 -20.54 29.14
CA LYS A 625 36.41 -20.93 29.81
C LYS A 625 36.28 -22.34 30.41
N GLU A 626 37.33 -23.13 30.28
CA GLU A 626 37.38 -24.48 30.84
C GLU A 626 37.16 -24.44 32.37
N GLY A 627 36.19 -25.22 32.86
CA GLY A 627 35.85 -25.29 34.29
C GLY A 627 34.87 -24.22 34.81
N SER A 628 34.43 -23.24 33.99
CA SER A 628 33.36 -22.32 34.41
C SER A 628 31.97 -22.95 34.29
N VAL A 629 31.78 -23.90 33.36
CA VAL A 629 30.48 -24.46 32.96
C VAL A 629 30.62 -25.95 32.56
N ARG A 630 29.55 -26.75 32.68
CA ARG A 630 29.58 -28.21 32.42
C ARG A 630 29.85 -28.57 30.95
N HIS A 631 29.41 -27.73 30.02
CA HIS A 631 29.66 -27.86 28.59
C HIS A 631 30.40 -26.61 28.11
N VAL A 632 31.48 -26.80 27.35
CA VAL A 632 32.40 -25.70 26.98
C VAL A 632 31.94 -24.98 25.69
N PHE A 633 31.10 -25.62 24.88
CA PHE A 633 30.76 -25.18 23.52
C PHE A 633 29.25 -25.11 23.28
N PHE A 634 28.79 -23.97 22.74
CA PHE A 634 27.38 -23.74 22.45
C PHE A 634 27.15 -23.14 21.07
N ILE A 635 26.04 -23.55 20.46
CA ILE A 635 25.41 -22.86 19.33
C ILE A 635 24.10 -22.25 19.85
N ALA A 636 23.92 -20.95 19.61
CA ALA A 636 22.75 -20.22 20.07
C ALA A 636 22.01 -19.55 18.91
N GLU A 637 20.69 -19.59 18.97
CA GLU A 637 19.79 -18.78 18.15
C GLU A 637 19.18 -17.70 19.04
N THR A 638 19.29 -16.43 18.63
CA THR A 638 18.73 -15.28 19.36
C THR A 638 17.37 -14.87 18.81
N LYS A 639 16.36 -14.70 19.68
CA LYS A 639 15.01 -14.24 19.29
C LYS A 639 14.48 -13.14 20.19
N GLY A 640 13.59 -12.29 19.68
CA GLY A 640 13.00 -11.18 20.43
C GLY A 640 12.08 -11.59 21.58
N THR A 641 11.49 -12.79 21.53
CA THR A 641 10.62 -13.37 22.57
C THR A 641 10.66 -14.91 22.49
N MET A 642 10.57 -15.60 23.64
CA MET A 642 10.55 -17.08 23.74
C MET A 642 9.16 -17.70 23.46
N ASP A 643 8.17 -16.91 23.05
CA ASP A 643 6.82 -17.41 22.78
C ASP A 643 6.79 -18.22 21.47
N THR A 644 6.87 -19.53 21.63
CA THR A 644 6.66 -20.56 20.59
C THR A 644 5.37 -20.40 19.77
N MET A 645 4.42 -19.56 20.22
CA MET A 645 3.13 -19.33 19.58
C MET A 645 3.18 -18.48 18.30
N GLU A 646 4.23 -17.67 18.08
CA GLU A 646 4.33 -16.80 16.90
C GLU A 646 5.29 -17.31 15.82
N LEU A 647 6.05 -18.37 16.10
CA LEU A 647 6.97 -18.95 15.12
C LEU A 647 6.17 -19.69 14.06
N SER A 648 6.46 -19.40 12.78
CA SER A 648 5.94 -20.21 11.68
C SER A 648 6.33 -21.67 11.91
N GLY A 649 5.44 -22.63 11.64
CA GLY A 649 5.72 -24.06 11.86
C GLY A 649 7.02 -24.54 11.18
N VAL A 650 7.43 -23.85 10.11
CA VAL A 650 8.70 -24.08 9.41
C VAL A 650 9.93 -23.65 10.23
N GLU A 651 9.87 -22.50 10.90
CA GLU A 651 10.99 -22.00 11.72
C GLU A 651 11.20 -22.88 12.96
N ASN A 652 10.11 -23.28 13.62
CA ASN A 652 10.15 -24.27 14.70
C ASN A 652 10.80 -25.59 14.25
N ALA A 653 10.46 -26.06 13.04
CA ALA A 653 11.04 -27.28 12.50
C ALA A 653 12.55 -27.15 12.21
N LYS A 654 13.01 -25.99 11.73
CA LYS A 654 14.44 -25.71 11.51
C LYS A 654 15.22 -25.73 12.84
N ILE A 655 14.70 -25.04 13.86
CA ILE A 655 15.28 -25.01 15.21
C ILE A 655 15.33 -26.43 15.80
N ALA A 656 14.24 -27.20 15.65
CA ALA A 656 14.18 -28.57 16.14
C ALA A 656 15.16 -29.51 15.39
N CYS A 657 15.37 -29.30 14.09
CA CYS A 657 16.39 -30.03 13.32
C CYS A 657 17.81 -29.74 13.85
N ALA A 658 18.15 -28.47 14.10
CA ALA A 658 19.45 -28.09 14.67
C ALA A 658 19.65 -28.66 16.08
N LYS A 659 18.59 -28.62 16.90
CA LYS A 659 18.57 -29.26 18.21
C LYS A 659 18.85 -30.76 18.10
N LYS A 660 18.19 -31.46 17.18
CA LYS A 660 18.39 -32.90 16.96
C LYS A 660 19.80 -33.23 16.48
N LEU A 661 20.35 -32.41 15.58
CA LEU A 661 21.71 -32.57 15.07
C LEU A 661 22.74 -32.49 16.21
N PHE A 662 22.77 -31.38 16.95
CA PHE A 662 23.83 -31.12 17.93
C PHE A 662 23.57 -31.73 19.31
N ASN A 663 22.31 -32.02 19.68
CA ASN A 663 21.99 -32.54 21.02
C ASN A 663 21.73 -34.05 21.06
N GLU A 664 21.33 -34.68 19.94
CA GLU A 664 20.94 -36.10 19.91
C GLU A 664 21.86 -36.97 19.05
N MET A 665 22.41 -36.45 17.95
CA MET A 665 22.98 -37.29 16.88
C MET A 665 24.48 -37.10 16.63
N SER A 666 25.09 -35.93 16.87
CA SER A 666 26.54 -35.80 16.73
C SER A 666 27.16 -34.66 17.55
N THR A 667 28.44 -34.87 17.88
CA THR A 667 29.41 -34.01 18.58
C THR A 667 29.46 -34.12 20.11
N GLY A 668 30.55 -34.69 20.62
CA GLY A 668 30.93 -34.57 22.03
C GLY A 668 31.01 -33.09 22.42
N ASP A 669 30.41 -32.75 23.56
CA ASP A 669 30.47 -31.47 24.29
C ASP A 669 29.96 -30.18 23.61
N VAL A 670 29.28 -30.23 22.46
CA VAL A 670 28.58 -29.05 21.88
C VAL A 670 27.09 -29.14 22.17
N ARG A 671 26.45 -28.02 22.51
CA ARG A 671 25.00 -27.94 22.74
C ARG A 671 24.34 -26.85 21.92
N TYR A 672 23.17 -27.14 21.36
CA TYR A 672 22.32 -26.17 20.68
C TYR A 672 21.15 -25.74 21.55
N HIS A 673 20.93 -24.43 21.68
CA HIS A 673 19.77 -23.85 22.36
C HIS A 673 19.22 -22.60 21.66
N ASN A 674 17.91 -22.41 21.78
CA ASN A 674 17.25 -21.16 21.45
C ASN A 674 17.13 -20.31 22.73
N VAL A 675 17.50 -19.04 22.67
CA VAL A 675 17.54 -18.11 23.80
C VAL A 675 17.06 -16.73 23.36
N ALA A 676 16.39 -15.98 24.23
CA ALA A 676 16.03 -14.59 23.94
C ALA A 676 17.06 -13.61 24.52
N THR A 677 17.61 -13.91 25.69
CA THR A 677 18.67 -13.11 26.34
C THR A 677 19.88 -13.94 26.76
N TYR A 678 20.95 -13.28 27.19
CA TYR A 678 22.09 -13.96 27.78
C TYR A 678 21.73 -14.62 29.13
N GLU A 679 20.78 -14.05 29.89
CA GLU A 679 20.29 -14.72 31.11
C GLU A 679 19.58 -16.05 30.80
N ASP A 680 18.81 -16.13 29.71
CA ASP A 680 18.19 -17.40 29.29
C ASP A 680 19.25 -18.48 29.01
N LEU A 681 20.37 -18.07 28.39
CA LEU A 681 21.50 -18.96 28.16
C LEU A 681 22.09 -19.46 29.49
N LEU A 682 22.27 -18.56 30.46
CA LEU A 682 22.73 -18.93 31.81
C LEU A 682 21.74 -19.83 32.56
N GLU A 683 20.42 -19.60 32.44
CA GLU A 683 19.40 -20.46 33.05
C GLU A 683 19.43 -21.87 32.47
N VAL A 684 19.54 -21.97 31.14
CA VAL A 684 19.70 -23.25 30.45
C VAL A 684 20.95 -23.97 30.95
N MET A 685 22.06 -23.24 31.13
CA MET A 685 23.31 -23.78 31.65
C MET A 685 23.19 -24.21 33.13
N GLY A 686 22.45 -23.46 33.95
CA GLY A 686 22.21 -23.74 35.36
C GLY A 686 21.25 -24.91 35.61
N ARG A 687 20.26 -25.16 34.74
CA ARG A 687 19.37 -26.33 34.85
C ARG A 687 20.04 -27.66 34.47
N MET A 688 21.24 -27.61 33.90
CA MET A 688 22.03 -28.77 33.49
C MET A 688 23.17 -29.09 34.48
N SER A 689 23.31 -28.34 35.58
CA SER A 689 24.08 -28.74 36.77
C SER A 689 23.31 -29.79 37.57
#